data_AF-A0A5E3X0R4-F1
#
_entry.id   AF-A0A5E3X0R4-F1
#
_cell.length_a   1.000
_cell.length_b   1.000
_cell.length_c   1.000
_cell.angle_alpha   90.00
_cell.angle_beta   90.00
_cell.angle_gamma   90.00
#
_symmetry.space_group_name_H-M   'P 1'
#
loop_
_entity.id
_entity.type
_entity.pdbx_description
1 polymer ?
#
loop_
_entity_poly.entity_id
_entity_poly.type
_entity_poly.pdbx_seq_one_letter_code
_entity_poly.pdbx_strand_id
1 'polypeptide(L)'
;MALVRAFRALAASAILSVHVQAFDLSRHDQVVSYWGQNSYGATHDDTANWQKTLSYYCNDNSVDMFPVAFVNKFSSTGGLPEINLASTCNNVDNATFSGTKLADCSALATDIAYCQSKGKAVTISLGGAGGGVGLADDATAEAFAVTIWDLFLGGSSSTRPFGNAVLDGVDLDVESGTGTGYAAFVNKIRSLASSSSKKYYITAAPQCVYPDAALGSAINAANFDAIFVQFYNNQCGLNNYNIASDWNFGLWDYWARFVSPNSDVKIFIGAPASSTSAGSGYQDPNTLASIATTMRKSFPSFGGVMLWDESQAYVNNRYDTSIKNALVAAGGTGFTYPACSAPAFVSGTSYTGGSQVSYNGYIFQAKWYATATPANDPNSDWTSISACSGGSSSSPTTTTTASSPGSTGGSCSGVAAWSSSTVYTAGNKATYNGYLYTANWWTQGDLPTGASGHDMFSTTWLPACLGRRANFSLLDSSVRTWRPKAVGARRFASSATAAQPSAGSEASGADKAASEAAQISADLANTFKLTDADRTRLKYQRNIGISAHIDSGKTTLTERILYYTGRIRDIHEVRGRDNVGAKMDSMELEREKGITIQSAATFCDWNGLSPVTGDTEKFAINIIDTPGHVDFTIEVERALRVLDGAVLVLCAVSGVQSQTITVDRQMRRYNVPRISFINKMDRPGANPWRVINQIRTKLRMPAAAVQVPIGVEDELRGVVDLVRWKAIYNKGEKGVDVVVTDDIPDEILDLAKEKRAELIEQIADVDDEVAELFLNDEEVPSVILAQAIRRATVALKFSPVFVGSAIKNTGVQPMLDGVCAYLANPAESVVTAQDTKLPVSAPPVHLVPAAAAPLVALAFKLEEGRFGQLTYMRVYQGSMKKGQFIFHGRSGKKVKVARLARMHSNEMEEIDEIGPGEICATFGIECSSGDTFTDGSTTFTMSSMFVPEPVISLAIKPTGQETPNFSRALNRFQKEDPTFKVHIDQESKETIISGMGELHLEIYVERMRREYNVECTTGRPRVNYRETITQRADFSYLHKKQSGGAGQYAKVTGFIEPISAEELQETEPNKDGVKGLAFHNAIMGGNIPHNYIPAVEKGFYEACEKGSLSGNPVEGARMVLTDGAYHIVDSSELAFRIASILAFRDCYKASKPIILEPVMTVEVVAPAEFQSAVIGGLNQRRGTIIDSEVREDEFTCIAEVALNDMFGYSSQLRGMTQGKGEFSMEYKTHLPVLPNVQKEIEEAYKKTMPQSKK
;
A
#
# COMPACT_ATOMS: atom_id res chain seq x y z
N MET A 1 -34.06 -44.96 -7.14
CA MET A 1 -33.04 -45.02 -6.07
C MET A 1 -31.63 -44.64 -6.52
N ALA A 2 -31.08 -45.12 -7.65
CA ALA A 2 -29.70 -44.82 -8.06
C ALA A 2 -29.32 -43.33 -8.08
N LEU A 3 -30.18 -42.45 -8.65
CA LEU A 3 -29.97 -40.99 -8.69
C LEU A 3 -29.69 -40.35 -7.31
N VAL A 4 -30.27 -40.90 -6.24
CA VAL A 4 -30.14 -40.34 -4.88
C VAL A 4 -28.75 -40.57 -4.28
N ARG A 5 -27.99 -41.56 -4.77
CA ARG A 5 -26.57 -41.72 -4.41
C ARG A 5 -25.66 -40.77 -5.17
N ALA A 6 -25.94 -40.48 -6.45
CA ALA A 6 -25.16 -39.50 -7.23
C ALA A 6 -25.25 -38.09 -6.62
N PHE A 7 -26.45 -37.64 -6.26
CA PHE A 7 -26.65 -36.31 -5.66
C PHE A 7 -26.01 -36.13 -4.27
N ARG A 8 -25.71 -37.22 -3.54
CA ARG A 8 -24.96 -37.14 -2.27
C ARG A 8 -23.43 -37.11 -2.42
N ALA A 9 -22.90 -37.43 -3.60
CA ALA A 9 -21.46 -37.36 -3.85
C ALA A 9 -21.00 -35.98 -4.37
N LEU A 10 -21.86 -35.27 -5.09
CA LEU A 10 -21.56 -33.94 -5.66
C LEU A 10 -21.89 -32.76 -4.72
N ALA A 11 -22.71 -32.96 -3.69
CA ALA A 11 -23.13 -31.90 -2.76
C ALA A 11 -22.16 -31.65 -1.58
N ALA A 12 -20.98 -32.28 -1.56
CA ALA A 12 -20.03 -32.20 -0.45
C ALA A 12 -18.87 -31.21 -0.64
N SER A 13 -18.69 -30.66 -1.85
CA SER A 13 -17.48 -29.91 -2.25
C SER A 13 -17.75 -28.47 -2.69
N ALA A 14 -18.54 -27.72 -1.90
CA ALA A 14 -18.80 -26.29 -2.14
C ALA A 14 -19.20 -25.51 -0.86
N ILE A 15 -18.51 -25.77 0.26
CA ILE A 15 -18.71 -25.00 1.51
C ILE A 15 -17.41 -24.32 1.91
N LEU A 16 -17.11 -23.17 1.29
CA LEU A 16 -16.03 -22.26 1.70
C LEU A 16 -16.40 -21.50 2.98
N SER A 17 -16.57 -22.29 4.04
CA SER A 17 -16.36 -21.83 5.40
C SER A 17 -14.88 -21.55 5.59
N VAL A 18 -14.53 -20.41 6.21
CA VAL A 18 -13.15 -20.10 6.60
C VAL A 18 -12.78 -20.97 7.80
N HIS A 19 -12.52 -22.25 7.52
CA HIS A 19 -11.74 -23.10 8.40
C HIS A 19 -10.33 -22.49 8.49
N VAL A 20 -9.78 -22.43 9.70
CA VAL A 20 -8.32 -22.35 9.84
C VAL A 20 -7.79 -23.65 9.25
N GLN A 21 -7.18 -23.57 8.07
CA GLN A 21 -6.60 -24.75 7.42
C GLN A 21 -5.42 -25.22 8.26
N ALA A 22 -5.51 -26.44 8.76
CA ALA A 22 -4.46 -27.05 9.57
C ALA A 22 -3.12 -27.06 8.83
N PHE A 23 -2.03 -27.11 9.61
CA PHE A 23 -0.67 -27.19 9.10
C PHE A 23 -0.51 -28.37 8.12
N ASP A 24 -0.16 -28.04 6.88
CA ASP A 24 -0.04 -29.02 5.80
C ASP A 24 1.12 -28.66 4.86
N LEU A 25 2.05 -29.60 4.75
CA LEU A 25 3.23 -29.52 3.90
C LEU A 25 2.93 -29.72 2.40
N SER A 26 1.67 -29.99 2.01
CA SER A 26 1.24 -29.82 0.62
C SER A 26 1.24 -28.36 0.16
N ARG A 27 1.21 -27.42 1.10
CA ARG A 27 1.10 -25.97 0.85
C ARG A 27 2.48 -25.32 0.66
N HIS A 28 2.46 -24.12 0.08
CA HIS A 28 3.63 -23.28 -0.21
C HIS A 28 3.52 -21.89 0.44
N ASP A 29 2.67 -21.76 1.47
CA ASP A 29 2.31 -20.50 2.14
C ASP A 29 2.49 -20.57 3.66
N GLN A 30 3.27 -21.56 4.14
CA GLN A 30 3.40 -21.86 5.56
C GLN A 30 4.39 -20.89 6.25
N VAL A 31 4.09 -20.52 7.49
CA VAL A 31 4.98 -19.77 8.37
C VAL A 31 5.19 -20.59 9.65
N VAL A 32 6.45 -20.79 10.00
CA VAL A 32 6.90 -21.46 11.21
C VAL A 32 7.56 -20.41 12.10
N SER A 33 7.37 -20.45 13.41
CA SER A 33 7.98 -19.45 14.31
C SER A 33 8.41 -20.10 15.63
N TYR A 34 9.67 -19.90 16.04
CA TYR A 34 10.17 -20.48 17.29
C TYR A 34 9.56 -19.78 18.51
N TRP A 35 9.14 -20.58 19.51
CA TRP A 35 8.54 -20.08 20.75
C TRP A 35 9.17 -20.76 21.97
N GLY A 36 9.50 -20.00 23.01
CA GLY A 36 10.05 -20.51 24.28
C GLY A 36 11.30 -19.78 24.73
N GLN A 37 12.04 -19.16 23.81
CA GLN A 37 13.34 -18.53 24.05
C GLN A 37 13.30 -17.05 24.45
N ASN A 38 12.18 -16.35 24.24
CA ASN A 38 11.99 -14.93 24.59
C ASN A 38 13.16 -14.02 24.12
N SER A 39 13.57 -14.12 22.84
CA SER A 39 14.71 -13.33 22.35
C SER A 39 14.44 -11.82 22.31
N TYR A 40 13.19 -11.39 22.41
CA TYR A 40 12.85 -10.00 22.72
C TYR A 40 13.27 -9.63 24.15
N GLY A 41 12.81 -10.36 25.17
CA GLY A 41 13.18 -10.10 26.58
C GLY A 41 14.66 -10.35 26.90
N ALA A 42 15.36 -11.16 26.10
CA ALA A 42 16.81 -11.31 26.20
C ALA A 42 17.60 -10.09 25.68
N THR A 43 16.95 -9.15 24.99
CA THR A 43 17.57 -7.96 24.39
C THR A 43 16.90 -6.64 24.78
N HIS A 44 15.74 -6.68 25.45
CA HIS A 44 14.94 -5.52 25.81
C HIS A 44 14.37 -5.65 27.25
N ASP A 45 14.56 -4.61 28.06
CA ASP A 45 14.05 -4.54 29.45
C ASP A 45 12.52 -4.35 29.55
N ASP A 46 11.81 -4.21 28.43
CA ASP A 46 10.36 -4.02 28.41
C ASP A 46 9.59 -5.32 28.70
N THR A 47 9.40 -5.57 30.01
CA THR A 47 8.58 -6.65 30.55
C THR A 47 7.15 -6.70 30.00
N ALA A 48 6.58 -5.59 29.52
CA ALA A 48 5.25 -5.58 28.92
C ALA A 48 5.23 -6.22 27.52
N ASN A 49 6.38 -6.30 26.83
CA ASN A 49 6.53 -6.89 25.50
C ASN A 49 7.34 -8.20 25.46
N TRP A 50 7.80 -8.72 26.61
CA TRP A 50 8.31 -10.09 26.75
C TRP A 50 7.34 -11.15 26.21
N GLN A 51 7.88 -12.28 25.72
CA GLN A 51 7.16 -13.37 25.05
C GLN A 51 5.87 -13.79 25.80
N LYS A 52 4.76 -13.88 25.05
CA LYS A 52 3.45 -14.27 25.59
C LYS A 52 3.28 -15.79 25.65
N THR A 53 2.18 -16.22 26.27
CA THR A 53 1.77 -17.63 26.30
C THR A 53 1.65 -18.18 24.88
N LEU A 54 1.85 -19.49 24.69
CA LEU A 54 1.76 -20.10 23.36
C LEU A 54 0.33 -19.97 22.81
N SER A 55 -0.68 -20.07 23.68
CA SER A 55 -2.10 -19.83 23.36
C SER A 55 -2.38 -18.44 22.74
N TYR A 56 -1.62 -17.41 23.12
CA TYR A 56 -1.77 -16.05 22.60
C TYR A 56 -1.43 -15.99 21.12
N TYR A 57 -0.25 -16.47 20.73
CA TYR A 57 0.20 -16.54 19.33
C TYR A 57 -0.60 -17.58 18.51
N CYS A 58 -1.16 -18.59 19.18
CA CYS A 58 -2.09 -19.54 18.56
C CYS A 58 -3.49 -18.98 18.28
N ASN A 59 -3.83 -17.76 18.74
CA ASN A 59 -5.11 -17.14 18.42
C ASN A 59 -5.11 -16.41 17.05
N ASP A 60 -3.94 -16.06 16.51
CA ASP A 60 -3.76 -15.50 15.17
C ASP A 60 -3.62 -16.60 14.10
N ASN A 61 -3.79 -16.27 12.82
CA ASN A 61 -3.60 -17.19 11.67
C ASN A 61 -2.27 -16.94 10.92
N SER A 62 -1.42 -16.03 11.41
CA SER A 62 -0.11 -15.71 10.83
C SER A 62 0.86 -16.90 10.76
N VAL A 63 1.02 -17.62 11.87
CA VAL A 63 1.93 -18.77 12.02
C VAL A 63 1.14 -20.09 12.02
N ASP A 64 1.55 -21.09 11.22
CA ASP A 64 0.92 -22.41 11.13
C ASP A 64 1.56 -23.45 12.06
N MET A 65 2.83 -23.28 12.44
CA MET A 65 3.58 -24.23 13.29
C MET A 65 4.55 -23.54 14.27
N PHE A 66 4.61 -24.06 15.50
CA PHE A 66 5.50 -23.58 16.57
C PHE A 66 6.45 -24.70 17.07
N PRO A 67 7.76 -24.64 16.76
CA PRO A 67 8.79 -25.38 17.46
C PRO A 67 8.99 -24.78 18.87
N VAL A 68 8.86 -25.62 19.90
CA VAL A 68 9.05 -25.23 21.30
C VAL A 68 10.52 -25.35 21.68
N ALA A 69 11.08 -24.22 22.12
CA ALA A 69 12.50 -23.98 22.34
C ALA A 69 12.86 -23.98 23.84
N PHE A 70 13.73 -24.84 24.38
CA PHE A 70 14.46 -25.98 23.79
C PHE A 70 14.66 -27.13 24.79
N VAL A 71 14.87 -28.36 24.30
CA VAL A 71 15.65 -29.40 25.03
C VAL A 71 17.15 -29.11 24.83
N ASN A 72 17.78 -28.47 25.82
CA ASN A 72 19.15 -27.96 25.72
C ASN A 72 20.22 -28.90 26.34
N LYS A 73 19.81 -30.02 26.94
CA LYS A 73 20.70 -31.16 27.26
C LYS A 73 19.94 -32.46 27.09
N PHE A 74 20.54 -33.44 26.41
CA PHE A 74 19.89 -34.73 26.14
C PHE A 74 19.93 -35.70 27.33
N SER A 75 20.88 -35.51 28.26
CA SER A 75 20.96 -36.28 29.50
C SER A 75 21.53 -35.43 30.64
N SER A 76 20.95 -35.55 31.84
CA SER A 76 21.36 -34.84 33.05
C SER A 76 21.00 -35.66 34.30
N THR A 77 20.87 -35.00 35.45
CA THR A 77 20.51 -35.58 36.75
C THR A 77 19.23 -36.42 36.64
N GLY A 78 19.29 -37.67 37.08
CA GLY A 78 18.18 -38.64 36.96
C GLY A 78 18.08 -39.34 35.60
N GLY A 79 18.99 -39.06 34.65
CA GLY A 79 19.00 -39.67 33.32
C GLY A 79 17.97 -39.09 32.33
N LEU A 80 17.26 -38.03 32.72
CA LEU A 80 16.33 -37.30 31.86
C LEU A 80 16.99 -36.07 31.21
N PRO A 81 16.45 -35.58 30.08
CA PRO A 81 16.87 -34.30 29.48
C PRO A 81 16.58 -33.09 30.38
N GLU A 82 17.21 -31.96 30.05
CA GLU A 82 16.83 -30.63 30.55
C GLU A 82 16.08 -29.85 29.47
N ILE A 83 15.13 -29.01 29.88
CA ILE A 83 14.47 -28.02 29.03
C ILE A 83 14.70 -26.61 29.57
N ASN A 84 14.90 -25.66 28.66
CA ASN A 84 15.02 -24.24 28.98
C ASN A 84 14.03 -23.45 28.12
N LEU A 85 12.96 -22.95 28.74
CA LEU A 85 11.93 -22.11 28.11
C LEU A 85 12.03 -20.65 28.58
N ALA A 86 13.22 -20.13 28.89
CA ALA A 86 13.48 -18.74 29.29
C ALA A 86 12.51 -18.20 30.37
N SER A 87 12.25 -19.00 31.41
CA SER A 87 11.26 -18.78 32.48
C SER A 87 9.78 -18.79 32.07
N THR A 88 9.44 -18.93 30.79
CA THR A 88 8.05 -19.08 30.26
C THR A 88 7.40 -20.43 30.59
N CYS A 89 8.15 -21.36 31.21
CA CYS A 89 7.68 -22.69 31.61
C CYS A 89 6.64 -22.64 32.73
N ASN A 90 6.94 -21.86 33.77
CA ASN A 90 6.18 -21.78 35.02
C ASN A 90 6.59 -20.48 35.73
N ASN A 91 5.66 -19.51 35.76
CA ASN A 91 5.92 -18.15 36.27
C ASN A 91 5.96 -18.06 37.81
N VAL A 92 5.93 -19.18 38.54
CA VAL A 92 5.81 -19.20 40.02
C VAL A 92 7.11 -19.61 40.70
N ASP A 93 7.68 -20.77 40.35
CA ASP A 93 8.76 -21.39 41.14
C ASP A 93 9.86 -22.11 40.32
N ASN A 94 9.72 -22.24 39.00
CA ASN A 94 10.60 -23.08 38.16
C ASN A 94 10.78 -24.52 38.69
N ALA A 95 9.71 -25.13 39.21
CA ALA A 95 9.74 -26.51 39.71
C ALA A 95 10.29 -27.53 38.70
N THR A 96 11.02 -28.53 39.22
CA THR A 96 11.55 -29.67 38.45
C THR A 96 11.07 -30.99 39.07
N PHE A 97 10.84 -32.02 38.26
CA PHE A 97 10.45 -33.35 38.78
C PHE A 97 11.49 -33.88 39.77
N SER A 98 11.01 -34.41 40.90
CA SER A 98 11.85 -34.82 42.04
C SER A 98 12.98 -35.78 41.62
N GLY A 99 14.22 -35.46 42.02
CA GLY A 99 15.41 -36.23 41.67
C GLY A 99 15.98 -35.97 40.27
N THR A 100 15.43 -35.00 39.51
CA THR A 100 15.84 -34.71 38.13
C THR A 100 16.18 -33.22 37.91
N LYS A 101 16.51 -32.85 36.67
CA LYS A 101 16.57 -31.46 36.20
C LYS A 101 15.56 -31.13 35.09
N LEU A 102 14.59 -32.00 34.85
CA LEU A 102 13.49 -31.75 33.92
C LEU A 102 12.45 -30.84 34.58
N ALA A 103 12.15 -29.70 33.97
CA ALA A 103 11.17 -28.74 34.50
C ALA A 103 9.72 -29.24 34.34
N ASP A 104 8.87 -28.91 35.31
CA ASP A 104 7.42 -29.13 35.22
C ASP A 104 6.77 -27.87 34.64
N CYS A 105 6.43 -27.94 33.36
CA CYS A 105 5.71 -26.92 32.61
C CYS A 105 4.27 -27.37 32.30
N SER A 106 3.65 -28.15 33.19
CA SER A 106 2.32 -28.74 32.98
C SER A 106 1.22 -27.73 32.69
N ALA A 107 1.40 -26.46 33.07
CA ALA A 107 0.55 -25.32 32.67
C ALA A 107 0.46 -25.13 31.14
N LEU A 108 1.49 -25.50 30.37
CA LEU A 108 1.49 -25.40 28.91
C LEU A 108 0.62 -26.48 28.22
N ALA A 109 0.12 -27.48 28.96
CA ALA A 109 -0.70 -28.54 28.41
C ALA A 109 -1.99 -28.01 27.74
N THR A 110 -2.63 -27.01 28.35
CA THR A 110 -3.83 -26.35 27.82
C THR A 110 -3.53 -25.47 26.61
N ASP A 111 -2.36 -24.81 26.60
CA ASP A 111 -1.89 -23.98 25.50
C ASP A 111 -1.63 -24.82 24.24
N ILE A 112 -0.88 -25.92 24.39
CA ILE A 112 -0.59 -26.87 23.30
C ILE A 112 -1.89 -27.44 22.72
N ALA A 113 -2.82 -27.86 23.58
CA ALA A 113 -4.13 -28.37 23.15
C ALA A 113 -4.95 -27.30 22.43
N TYR A 114 -4.88 -26.03 22.86
CA TYR A 114 -5.53 -24.91 22.18
C TYR A 114 -4.95 -24.69 20.78
N CYS A 115 -3.62 -24.66 20.62
CA CYS A 115 -2.95 -24.57 19.32
C CYS A 115 -3.36 -25.69 18.37
N GLN A 116 -3.35 -26.93 18.85
CA GLN A 116 -3.78 -28.10 18.09
C GLN A 116 -5.27 -28.01 17.70
N SER A 117 -6.14 -27.48 18.57
CA SER A 117 -7.56 -27.24 18.25
C SER A 117 -7.78 -26.16 17.17
N LYS A 118 -6.80 -25.27 16.98
CA LYS A 118 -6.75 -24.29 15.88
C LYS A 118 -6.13 -24.87 14.60
N GLY A 119 -5.72 -26.14 14.60
CA GLY A 119 -5.04 -26.78 13.47
C GLY A 119 -3.55 -26.46 13.35
N LYS A 120 -2.95 -25.75 14.32
CA LYS A 120 -1.51 -25.46 14.33
C LYS A 120 -0.72 -26.66 14.84
N ALA A 121 0.43 -26.94 14.23
CA ALA A 121 1.34 -27.97 14.73
C ALA A 121 2.26 -27.41 15.82
N VAL A 122 2.48 -28.18 16.89
CA VAL A 122 3.42 -27.84 17.97
C VAL A 122 4.43 -28.98 18.14
N THR A 123 5.72 -28.69 17.98
CA THR A 123 6.81 -29.68 18.10
C THR A 123 7.77 -29.31 19.22
N ILE A 124 8.60 -30.25 19.69
CA ILE A 124 9.72 -29.94 20.60
C ILE A 124 11.01 -29.83 19.80
N SER A 125 11.76 -28.73 19.97
CA SER A 125 13.07 -28.57 19.36
C SER A 125 14.20 -29.05 20.29
N LEU A 126 15.09 -29.86 19.74
CA LEU A 126 16.21 -30.50 20.43
C LEU A 126 17.52 -29.84 19.97
N GLY A 127 18.19 -29.08 20.85
CA GLY A 127 19.38 -28.32 20.47
C GLY A 127 19.42 -26.88 21.03
N GLY A 128 19.66 -25.93 20.14
CA GLY A 128 19.82 -24.51 20.41
C GLY A 128 21.25 -24.07 20.77
N ALA A 129 21.57 -22.81 20.43
CA ALA A 129 22.90 -22.15 20.43
C ALA A 129 23.73 -22.15 21.73
N GLY A 130 23.27 -22.79 22.81
CA GLY A 130 23.98 -22.91 24.09
C GLY A 130 23.83 -24.27 24.77
N GLY A 131 23.35 -25.28 24.04
CA GLY A 131 23.05 -26.61 24.57
C GLY A 131 24.29 -27.52 24.72
N GLY A 132 24.29 -28.33 25.78
CA GLY A 132 25.21 -29.47 25.92
C GLY A 132 24.67 -30.69 25.18
N VAL A 133 24.59 -30.60 23.85
CA VAL A 133 23.86 -31.55 22.99
C VAL A 133 24.80 -32.39 22.11
N GLY A 134 24.34 -33.60 21.79
CA GLY A 134 25.13 -34.61 21.09
C GLY A 134 24.75 -36.03 21.51
N LEU A 135 24.98 -36.99 20.61
CA LEU A 135 24.73 -38.41 20.82
C LEU A 135 26.04 -39.18 20.58
N ALA A 136 26.36 -40.13 21.45
CA ALA A 136 27.65 -40.81 21.44
C ALA A 136 27.73 -41.90 20.36
N ASP A 137 26.62 -42.61 20.16
CA ASP A 137 26.46 -43.73 19.24
C ASP A 137 24.97 -43.94 18.89
N ASP A 138 24.68 -44.88 17.98
CA ASP A 138 23.31 -45.17 17.56
C ASP A 138 22.47 -45.83 18.67
N ALA A 139 23.08 -46.52 19.64
CA ALA A 139 22.37 -47.20 20.72
C ALA A 139 21.86 -46.20 21.78
N THR A 140 22.69 -45.22 22.14
CA THR A 140 22.32 -44.08 22.98
C THR A 140 21.31 -43.18 22.27
N ALA A 141 21.41 -43.02 20.95
CA ALA A 141 20.41 -42.34 20.13
C ALA A 141 19.04 -43.05 20.11
N GLU A 142 19.00 -44.37 19.95
CA GLU A 142 17.75 -45.15 20.03
C GLU A 142 17.11 -45.09 21.43
N ALA A 143 17.93 -45.14 22.49
CA ALA A 143 17.45 -45.00 23.86
C ALA A 143 16.85 -43.60 24.10
N PHE A 144 17.54 -42.55 23.67
CA PHE A 144 17.07 -41.17 23.77
C PHE A 144 15.80 -40.91 22.94
N ALA A 145 15.65 -41.55 21.78
CA ALA A 145 14.41 -41.50 21.00
C ALA A 145 13.21 -42.08 21.76
N VAL A 146 13.39 -43.19 22.49
CA VAL A 146 12.34 -43.72 23.39
C VAL A 146 12.04 -42.72 24.52
N THR A 147 13.07 -42.11 25.13
CA THR A 147 12.88 -41.08 26.17
C THR A 147 12.10 -39.86 25.67
N ILE A 148 12.40 -39.34 24.48
CA ILE A 148 11.63 -38.24 23.87
C ILE A 148 10.20 -38.68 23.52
N TRP A 149 10.02 -39.92 23.06
CA TRP A 149 8.70 -40.47 22.76
C TRP A 149 7.80 -40.55 24.00
N ASP A 150 8.32 -41.02 25.14
CA ASP A 150 7.57 -41.16 26.39
C ASP A 150 7.32 -39.83 27.13
N LEU A 151 8.22 -38.84 26.99
CA LEU A 151 8.09 -37.53 27.62
C LEU A 151 7.20 -36.55 26.83
N PHE A 152 7.31 -36.52 25.49
CA PHE A 152 6.71 -35.45 24.66
C PHE A 152 5.71 -35.93 23.61
N LEU A 153 5.89 -37.15 23.09
CA LEU A 153 5.09 -37.69 21.97
C LEU A 153 4.08 -38.72 22.48
N GLY A 154 3.70 -39.69 21.65
CA GLY A 154 2.65 -40.68 21.90
C GLY A 154 3.00 -41.80 22.88
N GLY A 155 4.14 -41.74 23.56
CA GLY A 155 4.47 -42.63 24.66
C GLY A 155 3.90 -42.17 26.01
N SER A 156 4.42 -42.71 27.11
CA SER A 156 3.89 -42.44 28.46
C SER A 156 4.96 -42.43 29.54
N SER A 157 4.96 -41.38 30.36
CA SER A 157 5.83 -41.24 31.54
C SER A 157 5.06 -40.56 32.68
N SER A 158 5.49 -40.79 33.93
CA SER A 158 5.02 -40.03 35.10
C SER A 158 5.68 -38.65 35.24
N THR A 159 6.67 -38.33 34.39
CA THR A 159 7.45 -37.08 34.41
C THR A 159 7.31 -36.27 33.10
N ARG A 160 6.15 -36.33 32.43
CA ARG A 160 5.91 -35.57 31.20
C ARG A 160 5.89 -34.05 31.50
N PRO A 161 6.78 -33.24 30.92
CA PRO A 161 6.92 -31.83 31.28
C PRO A 161 5.77 -30.95 30.80
N PHE A 162 4.99 -31.40 29.81
CA PHE A 162 3.75 -30.76 29.36
C PHE A 162 2.50 -31.53 29.78
N GLY A 163 2.59 -32.27 30.90
CA GLY A 163 1.52 -33.11 31.42
C GLY A 163 0.99 -34.09 30.38
N ASN A 164 -0.34 -34.10 30.19
CA ASN A 164 -1.02 -35.00 29.27
C ASN A 164 -1.01 -34.54 27.80
N ALA A 165 -0.39 -33.41 27.46
CA ALA A 165 -0.30 -32.97 26.07
C ALA A 165 0.64 -33.86 25.25
N VAL A 166 0.26 -34.14 24.00
CA VAL A 166 1.03 -34.95 23.05
C VAL A 166 1.37 -34.07 21.85
N LEU A 167 2.66 -33.77 21.68
CA LEU A 167 3.12 -32.90 20.59
C LEU A 167 2.90 -33.53 19.21
N ASP A 168 3.00 -32.70 18.17
CA ASP A 168 2.83 -33.09 16.77
C ASP A 168 4.13 -33.55 16.11
N GLY A 169 5.26 -33.56 16.83
CA GLY A 169 6.54 -33.90 16.25
C GLY A 169 7.76 -33.44 17.04
N VAL A 170 8.92 -33.60 16.40
CA VAL A 170 10.25 -33.24 16.92
C VAL A 170 10.99 -32.42 15.86
N ASP A 171 11.72 -31.42 16.32
CA ASP A 171 12.63 -30.60 15.53
C ASP A 171 14.08 -30.79 16.02
N LEU A 172 15.05 -30.77 15.11
CA LEU A 172 16.49 -30.91 15.41
C LEU A 172 17.25 -29.61 15.07
N ASP A 173 17.54 -28.79 16.08
CA ASP A 173 18.27 -27.52 15.96
C ASP A 173 19.71 -27.66 16.48
N VAL A 174 20.49 -28.53 15.84
CA VAL A 174 21.80 -28.97 16.33
C VAL A 174 22.91 -28.14 15.69
N GLU A 175 23.20 -26.99 16.28
CA GLU A 175 24.24 -26.07 15.78
C GLU A 175 25.69 -26.51 16.10
N SER A 176 25.89 -27.49 17.00
CA SER A 176 27.21 -27.97 17.37
C SER A 176 27.21 -29.44 17.85
N GLY A 177 28.39 -30.06 17.82
CA GLY A 177 28.61 -31.47 18.18
C GLY A 177 29.00 -32.34 16.99
N THR A 178 28.94 -33.67 17.16
CA THR A 178 29.17 -34.65 16.10
C THR A 178 27.85 -35.15 15.52
N GLY A 179 27.75 -35.25 14.19
CA GLY A 179 26.58 -35.79 13.48
C GLY A 179 26.38 -37.32 13.58
N THR A 180 26.63 -37.87 14.75
CA THR A 180 26.50 -39.29 15.13
C THR A 180 25.13 -39.53 15.76
N GLY A 181 24.55 -40.72 15.62
CA GLY A 181 23.31 -41.11 16.30
C GLY A 181 22.01 -40.51 15.73
N TYR A 182 22.01 -39.29 15.21
CA TYR A 182 20.78 -38.60 14.78
C TYR A 182 19.97 -39.35 13.71
N ALA A 183 20.62 -40.09 12.79
CA ALA A 183 19.92 -40.95 11.84
C ALA A 183 19.17 -42.10 12.54
N ALA A 184 19.81 -42.75 13.52
CA ALA A 184 19.20 -43.81 14.33
C ALA A 184 18.07 -43.26 15.21
N PHE A 185 18.25 -42.08 15.82
CA PHE A 185 17.20 -41.36 16.56
C PHE A 185 15.94 -41.15 15.69
N VAL A 186 16.09 -40.56 14.49
CA VAL A 186 14.96 -40.29 13.59
C VAL A 186 14.28 -41.59 13.15
N ASN A 187 15.06 -42.59 12.75
CA ASN A 187 14.51 -43.89 12.34
C ASN A 187 13.79 -44.60 13.50
N LYS A 188 14.24 -44.43 14.75
CA LYS A 188 13.56 -44.94 15.95
C LYS A 188 12.25 -44.19 16.24
N ILE A 189 12.22 -42.85 16.17
CA ILE A 189 10.98 -42.08 16.29
C ILE A 189 9.97 -42.49 15.20
N ARG A 190 10.41 -42.66 13.95
CA ARG A 190 9.54 -43.16 12.86
C ARG A 190 9.03 -44.58 13.13
N SER A 191 9.87 -45.47 13.68
CA SER A 191 9.47 -46.83 14.07
C SER A 191 8.37 -46.81 15.14
N LEU A 192 8.52 -46.00 16.19
CA LEU A 192 7.51 -45.83 17.24
C LEU A 192 6.21 -45.21 16.68
N ALA A 193 6.33 -44.14 15.90
CA ALA A 193 5.23 -43.44 15.26
C ALA A 193 4.41 -44.32 14.29
N SER A 194 5.02 -45.34 13.67
CA SER A 194 4.33 -46.25 12.74
C SER A 194 3.15 -47.02 13.36
N SER A 195 3.08 -47.08 14.69
CA SER A 195 1.98 -47.70 15.45
C SER A 195 0.81 -46.75 15.77
N SER A 196 0.94 -45.45 15.45
CA SER A 196 -0.01 -44.41 15.85
C SER A 196 -0.93 -43.97 14.70
N SER A 197 -2.14 -43.55 15.05
CA SER A 197 -3.07 -42.85 14.13
C SER A 197 -2.79 -41.35 14.02
N LYS A 198 -2.00 -40.77 14.95
CA LYS A 198 -1.53 -39.37 14.86
C LYS A 198 -0.29 -39.31 13.96
N LYS A 199 -0.30 -38.41 12.98
CA LYS A 199 0.90 -38.07 12.20
C LYS A 199 1.87 -37.31 13.10
N TYR A 200 3.14 -37.73 13.11
CA TYR A 200 4.23 -37.01 13.77
C TYR A 200 5.18 -36.45 12.72
N TYR A 201 5.40 -35.14 12.76
CA TYR A 201 6.37 -34.42 11.96
C TYR A 201 7.78 -34.60 12.53
N ILE A 202 8.78 -34.75 11.65
CA ILE A 202 10.19 -34.66 12.03
C ILE A 202 10.86 -33.61 11.17
N THR A 203 11.38 -32.56 11.82
CA THR A 203 12.04 -31.42 11.17
C THR A 203 13.47 -31.23 11.67
N ALA A 204 14.21 -30.36 11.00
CA ALA A 204 15.58 -30.01 11.35
C ALA A 204 15.89 -28.58 10.90
N ALA A 205 16.73 -27.86 11.64
CA ALA A 205 17.20 -26.50 11.34
C ALA A 205 18.72 -26.46 11.07
N PRO A 206 19.20 -27.06 9.95
CA PRO A 206 20.61 -27.02 9.58
C PRO A 206 21.04 -25.62 9.13
N GLN A 207 22.34 -25.36 9.15
CA GLN A 207 22.94 -24.16 8.55
C GLN A 207 22.81 -24.19 7.02
N CYS A 208 22.79 -23.04 6.35
CA CYS A 208 22.59 -22.98 4.89
C CYS A 208 23.72 -23.59 4.03
N VAL A 209 24.86 -23.95 4.63
CA VAL A 209 25.94 -24.65 3.94
C VAL A 209 25.54 -26.12 3.79
N TYR A 210 25.42 -26.59 2.55
CA TYR A 210 25.15 -28.01 2.26
C TYR A 210 26.44 -28.71 1.80
N PRO A 211 26.77 -29.92 2.32
CA PRO A 211 26.11 -30.60 3.43
C PRO A 211 26.40 -29.91 4.78
N ASP A 212 25.40 -29.90 5.65
CA ASP A 212 25.53 -29.34 7.00
C ASP A 212 26.48 -30.18 7.89
N ALA A 213 27.26 -29.51 8.73
CA ALA A 213 28.34 -30.15 9.51
C ALA A 213 27.85 -31.04 10.67
N ALA A 214 26.65 -30.82 11.20
CA ALA A 214 26.10 -31.54 12.35
C ALA A 214 24.96 -32.49 11.96
N LEU A 215 24.14 -32.12 10.97
CA LEU A 215 22.94 -32.85 10.56
C LEU A 215 23.03 -33.42 9.14
N GLY A 216 24.03 -33.04 8.33
CA GLY A 216 24.19 -33.47 6.93
C GLY A 216 24.26 -34.99 6.74
N SER A 217 24.85 -35.72 7.71
CA SER A 217 24.85 -37.19 7.75
C SER A 217 23.46 -37.77 7.98
N ALA A 218 22.65 -37.14 8.83
CA ALA A 218 21.35 -37.63 9.26
C ALA A 218 20.25 -37.33 8.23
N ILE A 219 20.21 -36.13 7.66
CA ILE A 219 19.23 -35.75 6.62
C ILE A 219 19.40 -36.60 5.35
N ASN A 220 20.61 -37.06 5.05
CA ASN A 220 20.89 -37.95 3.92
C ASN A 220 20.57 -39.43 4.20
N ALA A 221 20.24 -39.81 5.44
CA ALA A 221 20.09 -41.20 5.88
C ALA A 221 18.75 -41.53 6.56
N ALA A 222 17.91 -40.54 6.84
CA ALA A 222 16.63 -40.71 7.52
C ALA A 222 15.52 -39.83 6.93
N ASN A 223 14.25 -40.22 7.16
CA ASN A 223 13.09 -39.52 6.60
C ASN A 223 12.70 -38.30 7.45
N PHE A 224 12.93 -37.09 6.94
CA PHE A 224 12.43 -35.81 7.46
C PHE A 224 11.19 -35.32 6.68
N ASP A 225 10.30 -34.58 7.32
CA ASP A 225 9.12 -33.97 6.67
C ASP A 225 9.40 -32.57 6.12
N ALA A 226 10.15 -31.74 6.87
CA ALA A 226 10.54 -30.40 6.47
C ALA A 226 11.90 -30.00 7.07
N ILE A 227 12.60 -29.08 6.40
CA ILE A 227 13.90 -28.54 6.80
C ILE A 227 13.81 -27.02 6.90
N PHE A 228 14.17 -26.47 8.05
CA PHE A 228 14.15 -25.05 8.40
C PHE A 228 15.55 -24.46 8.24
N VAL A 229 16.06 -24.42 7.01
CA VAL A 229 17.45 -24.04 6.71
C VAL A 229 17.74 -22.64 7.23
N GLN A 230 18.65 -22.52 8.21
CA GLN A 230 19.04 -21.24 8.79
C GLN A 230 19.84 -20.41 7.75
N PHE A 231 19.25 -19.35 7.18
CA PHE A 231 19.94 -18.40 6.29
C PHE A 231 20.40 -17.14 7.07
N TYR A 232 20.93 -17.36 8.28
CA TYR A 232 21.42 -16.32 9.20
C TYR A 232 22.61 -16.81 10.02
N ASN A 233 23.36 -15.90 10.64
CA ASN A 233 24.64 -16.19 11.36
C ASN A 233 25.76 -16.84 10.50
N ASN A 234 25.59 -16.95 9.18
CA ASN A 234 26.46 -17.75 8.30
C ASN A 234 26.72 -17.09 6.92
N GLN A 235 27.70 -17.62 6.17
CA GLN A 235 28.20 -16.99 4.93
C GLN A 235 27.20 -17.01 3.76
N CYS A 236 26.26 -17.95 3.75
CA CYS A 236 25.23 -18.11 2.73
C CYS A 236 23.88 -17.48 3.10
N GLY A 237 23.86 -16.64 4.14
CA GLY A 237 22.65 -16.03 4.67
C GLY A 237 21.98 -15.00 3.76
N LEU A 238 20.76 -14.58 4.14
CA LEU A 238 19.84 -13.77 3.33
C LEU A 238 20.44 -12.47 2.76
N ASN A 239 21.39 -11.86 3.48
CA ASN A 239 22.10 -10.66 3.03
C ASN A 239 22.81 -10.87 1.67
N ASN A 240 23.20 -12.11 1.36
CA ASN A 240 23.94 -12.49 0.16
C ASN A 240 23.03 -13.13 -0.92
N TYR A 241 21.70 -12.98 -0.80
CA TYR A 241 20.70 -13.53 -1.76
C TYR A 241 21.01 -13.25 -3.24
N ASN A 242 21.49 -12.03 -3.56
CA ASN A 242 21.82 -11.62 -4.93
C ASN A 242 23.21 -12.11 -5.40
N ILE A 243 23.96 -12.81 -4.56
CA ILE A 243 25.34 -13.27 -4.80
C ILE A 243 25.30 -14.78 -5.04
N ALA A 244 25.37 -15.19 -6.31
CA ALA A 244 25.20 -16.60 -6.70
C ALA A 244 26.30 -17.55 -6.17
N SER A 245 27.46 -17.03 -5.73
CA SER A 245 28.45 -17.85 -5.03
C SER A 245 28.00 -18.26 -3.62
N ASP A 246 27.14 -17.46 -3.01
CA ASP A 246 26.85 -17.49 -1.59
C ASP A 246 25.41 -17.98 -1.35
N TRP A 247 24.45 -17.63 -2.20
CA TRP A 247 23.07 -18.09 -2.07
C TRP A 247 22.90 -19.57 -2.48
N ASN A 248 22.53 -20.40 -1.50
CA ASN A 248 22.52 -21.87 -1.62
C ASN A 248 21.12 -22.52 -1.64
N PHE A 249 20.00 -21.77 -1.63
CA PHE A 249 18.65 -22.37 -1.55
C PHE A 249 18.39 -23.42 -2.64
N GLY A 250 18.87 -23.19 -3.87
CA GLY A 250 18.71 -24.13 -4.98
C GLY A 250 19.51 -25.44 -4.83
N LEU A 251 20.53 -25.49 -3.95
CA LEU A 251 21.20 -26.74 -3.57
C LEU A 251 20.32 -27.55 -2.59
N TRP A 252 19.61 -26.88 -1.69
CA TRP A 252 18.64 -27.51 -0.79
C TRP A 252 17.41 -28.05 -1.52
N ASP A 253 16.90 -27.35 -2.53
CA ASP A 253 15.83 -27.88 -3.41
C ASP A 253 16.30 -29.07 -4.27
N TYR A 254 17.55 -29.05 -4.73
CA TYR A 254 18.15 -30.19 -5.43
C TYR A 254 18.33 -31.41 -4.50
N TRP A 255 18.83 -31.18 -3.28
CA TRP A 255 18.93 -32.20 -2.23
C TRP A 255 17.56 -32.83 -1.93
N ALA A 256 16.53 -32.00 -1.73
CA ALA A 256 15.18 -32.44 -1.39
C ALA A 256 14.58 -33.42 -2.41
N ARG A 257 14.95 -33.29 -3.69
CA ARG A 257 14.39 -34.10 -4.79
C ARG A 257 15.24 -35.26 -5.27
N PHE A 258 16.55 -35.28 -4.99
CA PHE A 258 17.48 -36.29 -5.53
C PHE A 258 18.37 -36.98 -4.50
N VAL A 259 18.40 -36.51 -3.25
CA VAL A 259 19.28 -37.04 -2.18
C VAL A 259 18.50 -37.39 -0.92
N SER A 260 17.49 -36.60 -0.55
CA SER A 260 16.59 -36.88 0.58
C SER A 260 15.91 -38.25 0.44
N PRO A 261 15.89 -39.09 1.50
CA PRO A 261 15.09 -40.32 1.53
C PRO A 261 13.57 -40.08 1.38
N ASN A 262 13.09 -38.86 1.70
CA ASN A 262 11.73 -38.41 1.45
C ASN A 262 11.71 -37.42 0.28
N SER A 263 11.14 -37.81 -0.86
CA SER A 263 11.05 -36.97 -2.07
C SER A 263 10.07 -35.79 -1.96
N ASP A 264 9.18 -35.81 -0.96
CA ASP A 264 8.18 -34.76 -0.74
C ASP A 264 8.59 -33.76 0.37
N VAL A 265 9.82 -33.86 0.88
CA VAL A 265 10.35 -32.99 1.94
C VAL A 265 10.29 -31.51 1.54
N LYS A 266 9.90 -30.64 2.48
CA LYS A 266 9.78 -29.20 2.25
C LYS A 266 10.94 -28.38 2.83
N ILE A 267 11.47 -27.46 2.03
CA ILE A 267 12.51 -26.51 2.43
C ILE A 267 11.85 -25.18 2.81
N PHE A 268 12.17 -24.67 4.00
CA PHE A 268 11.76 -23.36 4.47
C PHE A 268 12.98 -22.44 4.54
N ILE A 269 12.76 -21.14 4.32
CA ILE A 269 13.78 -20.12 4.57
C ILE A 269 13.76 -19.76 6.05
N GLY A 270 14.76 -20.18 6.82
CA GLY A 270 14.99 -19.70 8.18
C GLY A 270 15.53 -18.27 8.16
N ALA A 271 14.85 -17.36 8.85
CA ALA A 271 15.16 -15.93 8.91
C ALA A 271 15.00 -15.40 10.35
N PRO A 272 15.84 -14.46 10.81
CA PRO A 272 15.65 -13.81 12.08
C PRO A 272 14.57 -12.74 11.94
N ALA A 273 13.65 -12.67 12.90
CA ALA A 273 12.49 -11.79 12.86
C ALA A 273 12.79 -10.32 13.22
N SER A 274 13.99 -10.05 13.73
CA SER A 274 14.50 -8.72 14.08
C SER A 274 16.03 -8.71 13.93
N SER A 275 16.62 -7.54 13.75
CA SER A 275 18.07 -7.34 13.74
C SER A 275 18.73 -7.61 15.10
N THR A 276 17.94 -7.80 16.15
CA THR A 276 18.40 -8.19 17.50
C THR A 276 18.22 -9.68 17.80
N SER A 277 17.53 -10.45 16.96
CA SER A 277 17.30 -11.90 17.19
C SER A 277 18.51 -12.79 16.86
N ALA A 278 19.40 -12.31 15.99
CA ALA A 278 20.57 -13.03 15.49
C ALA A 278 21.71 -12.05 15.16
N GLY A 279 22.95 -12.54 15.07
CA GLY A 279 24.14 -11.71 14.82
C GLY A 279 24.28 -11.22 13.37
N SER A 280 23.66 -11.89 12.40
CA SER A 280 23.59 -11.46 11.00
C SER A 280 22.41 -12.12 10.27
N GLY A 281 22.07 -11.66 9.07
CA GLY A 281 21.04 -12.28 8.21
C GLY A 281 19.64 -11.67 8.28
N TYR A 282 19.43 -10.62 9.09
CA TYR A 282 18.15 -9.90 9.10
C TYR A 282 17.90 -9.15 7.79
N GLN A 283 16.67 -9.24 7.31
CA GLN A 283 16.13 -8.48 6.17
C GLN A 283 14.80 -7.83 6.59
N ASP A 284 14.47 -6.68 5.98
CA ASP A 284 13.17 -6.07 6.22
C ASP A 284 12.02 -6.96 5.67
N PRO A 285 10.77 -6.79 6.16
CA PRO A 285 9.66 -7.65 5.78
C PRO A 285 9.42 -7.72 4.26
N ASN A 286 9.63 -6.62 3.54
CA ASN A 286 9.39 -6.56 2.08
C ASN A 286 10.50 -7.29 1.31
N THR A 287 11.75 -7.16 1.75
CA THR A 287 12.87 -7.88 1.12
C THR A 287 12.77 -9.38 1.38
N LEU A 288 12.46 -9.83 2.60
CA LEU A 288 12.23 -11.26 2.85
C LEU A 288 10.99 -11.78 2.10
N ALA A 289 9.90 -11.00 2.03
CA ALA A 289 8.74 -11.35 1.21
C ALA A 289 9.10 -11.50 -0.28
N SER A 290 9.94 -10.61 -0.82
CA SER A 290 10.43 -10.69 -2.20
C SER A 290 11.28 -11.94 -2.44
N ILE A 291 12.20 -12.26 -1.52
CA ILE A 291 13.03 -13.47 -1.55
C ILE A 291 12.14 -14.72 -1.50
N ALA A 292 11.26 -14.82 -0.50
CA ALA A 292 10.40 -15.99 -0.29
C ALA A 292 9.42 -16.23 -1.45
N THR A 293 8.77 -15.18 -1.96
CA THR A 293 7.87 -15.30 -3.12
C THR A 293 8.61 -15.54 -4.43
N THR A 294 9.92 -15.27 -4.52
CA THR A 294 10.77 -15.67 -5.64
C THR A 294 11.20 -17.13 -5.53
N MET A 295 11.69 -17.58 -4.36
CA MET A 295 12.04 -19.00 -4.15
C MET A 295 10.83 -19.92 -4.36
N ARG A 296 9.64 -19.51 -3.92
CA ARG A 296 8.37 -20.19 -4.22
C ARG A 296 8.09 -20.37 -5.72
N LYS A 297 8.54 -19.45 -6.57
CA LYS A 297 8.36 -19.50 -8.03
C LYS A 297 9.49 -20.23 -8.76
N SER A 298 10.68 -20.30 -8.17
CA SER A 298 11.84 -21.02 -8.71
C SER A 298 11.92 -22.50 -8.31
N PHE A 299 11.39 -22.89 -7.14
CA PHE A 299 11.71 -24.17 -6.50
C PHE A 299 10.49 -24.94 -5.94
N PRO A 300 10.23 -26.20 -6.37
CA PRO A 300 9.07 -26.99 -5.96
C PRO A 300 9.08 -27.51 -4.51
N SER A 301 10.26 -27.63 -3.88
CA SER A 301 10.36 -28.04 -2.47
C SER A 301 10.06 -26.91 -1.49
N PHE A 302 9.94 -25.65 -1.95
CA PHE A 302 9.64 -24.51 -1.07
C PHE A 302 8.34 -24.75 -0.28
N GLY A 303 8.43 -24.80 1.05
CA GLY A 303 7.27 -24.90 1.95
C GLY A 303 6.80 -23.56 2.49
N GLY A 304 7.74 -22.64 2.77
CA GLY A 304 7.44 -21.42 3.49
C GLY A 304 8.66 -20.71 4.08
N VAL A 305 8.40 -19.94 5.16
CA VAL A 305 9.42 -19.22 5.93
C VAL A 305 9.39 -19.70 7.39
N MET A 306 10.56 -19.83 8.01
CA MET A 306 10.73 -20.04 9.44
C MET A 306 11.29 -18.76 10.08
N LEU A 307 10.74 -18.34 11.21
CA LEU A 307 11.08 -17.11 11.92
C LEU A 307 11.71 -17.38 13.29
N TRP A 308 12.79 -16.64 13.56
CA TRP A 308 13.54 -16.68 14.81
C TRP A 308 13.52 -15.29 15.49
N ASP A 309 12.70 -15.02 16.51
CA ASP A 309 11.67 -15.85 17.14
C ASP A 309 10.31 -15.13 17.14
N GLU A 310 9.26 -15.78 17.66
CA GLU A 310 7.91 -15.21 17.69
C GLU A 310 7.79 -13.93 18.55
N SER A 311 8.56 -13.79 19.64
CA SER A 311 8.50 -12.57 20.45
C SER A 311 9.00 -11.35 19.67
N GLN A 312 10.10 -11.51 18.94
CA GLN A 312 10.64 -10.50 18.04
C GLN A 312 9.74 -10.27 16.82
N ALA A 313 9.17 -11.34 16.22
CA ALA A 313 8.28 -11.22 15.06
C ALA A 313 7.01 -10.42 15.37
N TYR A 314 6.43 -10.65 16.55
CA TYR A 314 5.23 -9.95 16.99
C TYR A 314 5.48 -8.47 17.22
N VAL A 315 6.54 -8.12 17.97
CA VAL A 315 6.87 -6.73 18.32
C VAL A 315 7.42 -5.95 17.12
N ASN A 316 8.12 -6.60 16.18
CA ASN A 316 8.60 -5.98 14.95
C ASN A 316 7.46 -5.81 13.91
N ASN A 317 6.45 -5.02 14.27
CA ASN A 317 5.31 -4.62 13.41
C ASN A 317 4.55 -5.80 12.78
N ARG A 318 4.39 -6.92 13.51
CA ARG A 318 3.78 -8.17 13.01
C ARG A 318 4.48 -8.70 11.74
N TYR A 319 5.79 -8.89 11.85
CA TYR A 319 6.66 -9.45 10.82
C TYR A 319 6.12 -10.79 10.29
N ASP A 320 5.65 -11.64 11.22
CA ASP A 320 4.96 -12.91 10.98
C ASP A 320 3.78 -12.78 10.00
N THR A 321 2.94 -11.76 10.22
CA THR A 321 1.73 -11.49 9.44
C THR A 321 2.07 -10.87 8.08
N SER A 322 3.11 -10.03 8.04
CA SER A 322 3.62 -9.46 6.78
C SER A 322 4.09 -10.55 5.82
N ILE A 323 4.91 -11.48 6.30
CA ILE A 323 5.40 -12.62 5.51
C ILE A 323 4.26 -13.57 5.13
N LYS A 324 3.35 -13.90 6.06
CA LYS A 324 2.18 -14.74 5.77
C LYS A 324 1.32 -14.16 4.65
N ASN A 325 1.01 -12.86 4.72
CA ASN A 325 0.19 -12.18 3.72
C ASN A 325 0.88 -12.15 2.35
N ALA A 326 2.18 -11.87 2.29
CA ALA A 326 2.94 -11.89 1.04
C ALA A 326 3.00 -13.29 0.41
N LEU A 327 3.14 -14.34 1.24
CA LEU A 327 3.08 -15.72 0.77
C LEU A 327 1.69 -16.07 0.23
N VAL A 328 0.60 -15.79 0.97
CA VAL A 328 -0.78 -16.04 0.52
C VAL A 328 -1.10 -15.29 -0.78
N ALA A 329 -0.70 -14.02 -0.88
CA ALA A 329 -0.89 -13.20 -2.09
C ALA A 329 -0.15 -13.74 -3.34
N ALA A 330 0.87 -14.58 -3.17
CA ALA A 330 1.61 -15.19 -4.28
C ALA A 330 0.91 -16.40 -4.92
N GLY A 331 -0.31 -16.78 -4.47
CA GLY A 331 -1.20 -17.70 -5.19
C GLY A 331 -1.46 -19.05 -4.50
N GLY A 332 -2.05 -19.99 -5.26
CA GLY A 332 -2.54 -21.30 -4.76
C GLY A 332 -1.48 -22.40 -4.55
N THR A 333 -1.91 -23.53 -4.00
CA THR A 333 -1.07 -24.64 -3.47
C THR A 333 -0.42 -25.54 -4.54
N GLY A 334 0.16 -24.97 -5.60
CA GLY A 334 0.83 -25.74 -6.64
C GLY A 334 2.01 -24.99 -7.27
N PHE A 335 3.09 -25.74 -7.53
CA PHE A 335 4.27 -25.26 -8.24
C PHE A 335 4.13 -25.46 -9.75
N THR A 336 4.48 -24.43 -10.55
CA THR A 336 4.49 -24.49 -12.02
C THR A 336 5.92 -24.36 -12.52
N TYR A 337 6.45 -25.42 -13.13
CA TYR A 337 7.82 -25.42 -13.66
C TYR A 337 7.97 -24.43 -14.84
N PRO A 338 8.87 -23.43 -14.75
CA PRO A 338 9.20 -22.59 -15.91
C PRO A 338 9.93 -23.41 -16.98
N ALA A 339 10.07 -22.87 -18.19
CA ALA A 339 10.84 -23.52 -19.26
C ALA A 339 12.36 -23.44 -18.99
N CYS A 340 13.11 -24.48 -19.34
CA CYS A 340 14.58 -24.45 -19.24
C CYS A 340 15.17 -23.50 -20.30
N SER A 341 15.42 -22.25 -19.94
CA SER A 341 15.88 -21.18 -20.85
C SER A 341 17.40 -21.18 -21.11
N ALA A 342 18.19 -21.81 -20.25
CA ALA A 342 19.65 -21.87 -20.39
C ALA A 342 20.11 -23.01 -21.34
N PRO A 343 21.22 -22.85 -22.09
CA PRO A 343 21.77 -23.91 -22.94
C PRO A 343 22.10 -25.18 -22.14
N ALA A 344 21.93 -26.37 -22.74
CA ALA A 344 22.24 -27.63 -22.06
C ALA A 344 23.73 -27.71 -21.65
N PHE A 345 24.02 -28.29 -20.48
CA PHE A 345 25.39 -28.56 -20.03
C PHE A 345 26.11 -29.53 -20.98
N VAL A 346 27.35 -29.19 -21.35
CA VAL A 346 28.20 -29.97 -22.25
C VAL A 346 29.47 -30.41 -21.52
N SER A 347 29.56 -31.70 -21.22
CA SER A 347 30.72 -32.30 -20.54
C SER A 347 32.04 -31.98 -21.26
N GLY A 348 33.08 -31.66 -20.49
CA GLY A 348 34.38 -31.22 -21.00
C GLY A 348 34.47 -29.74 -21.39
N THR A 349 33.37 -28.98 -21.30
CA THR A 349 33.38 -27.52 -21.48
C THR A 349 33.75 -26.81 -20.18
N SER A 350 34.52 -25.73 -20.28
CA SER A 350 34.86 -24.86 -19.16
C SER A 350 33.89 -23.67 -19.08
N TYR A 351 33.25 -23.49 -17.94
CA TYR A 351 32.27 -22.43 -17.68
C TYR A 351 32.84 -21.41 -16.68
N THR A 352 32.86 -20.13 -17.04
CA THR A 352 33.27 -19.05 -16.12
C THR A 352 32.12 -18.65 -15.19
N GLY A 353 32.42 -18.06 -14.04
CA GLY A 353 31.42 -17.56 -13.09
C GLY A 353 30.34 -16.71 -13.78
N GLY A 354 29.09 -16.91 -13.38
CA GLY A 354 27.90 -16.34 -14.03
C GLY A 354 27.38 -17.10 -15.25
N SER A 355 28.13 -18.08 -15.80
CA SER A 355 27.62 -18.94 -16.89
C SER A 355 26.45 -19.78 -16.42
N GLN A 356 25.35 -19.77 -17.17
CA GLN A 356 24.16 -20.57 -16.88
C GLN A 356 24.03 -21.75 -17.84
N VAL A 357 23.64 -22.92 -17.32
CA VAL A 357 23.38 -24.15 -18.09
C VAL A 357 22.10 -24.83 -17.61
N SER A 358 21.42 -25.56 -18.49
CA SER A 358 20.35 -26.48 -18.10
C SER A 358 20.88 -27.92 -17.96
N TYR A 359 20.49 -28.58 -16.85
CA TYR A 359 20.85 -29.97 -16.56
C TYR A 359 19.81 -30.59 -15.62
N ASN A 360 19.43 -31.85 -15.85
CA ASN A 360 18.51 -32.65 -15.00
C ASN A 360 17.20 -31.93 -14.57
N GLY A 361 16.62 -31.07 -15.42
CA GLY A 361 15.41 -30.31 -15.09
C GLY A 361 15.65 -29.10 -14.15
N TYR A 362 16.86 -28.56 -14.16
CA TYR A 362 17.26 -27.34 -13.46
C TYR A 362 18.03 -26.41 -14.39
N ILE A 363 18.03 -25.13 -14.06
CA ILE A 363 19.03 -24.16 -14.49
C ILE A 363 20.05 -24.00 -13.37
N PHE A 364 21.31 -24.26 -13.68
CA PHE A 364 22.46 -24.06 -12.82
C PHE A 364 23.27 -22.84 -13.28
N GLN A 365 23.94 -22.18 -12.34
CA GLN A 365 24.88 -21.09 -12.59
C GLN A 365 26.23 -21.41 -11.95
N ALA A 366 27.32 -21.25 -12.70
CA ALA A 366 28.67 -21.41 -12.19
C ALA A 366 28.99 -20.25 -11.23
N LYS A 367 29.53 -20.56 -10.05
CA LYS A 367 29.85 -19.59 -8.99
C LYS A 367 31.10 -18.76 -9.34
N TRP A 368 32.20 -19.44 -9.71
CA TRP A 368 33.50 -18.82 -10.03
C TRP A 368 34.10 -19.37 -11.33
N TYR A 369 34.18 -20.69 -11.44
CA TYR A 369 34.67 -21.44 -12.60
C TYR A 369 34.26 -22.89 -12.40
N ALA A 370 33.67 -23.54 -13.41
CA ALA A 370 33.18 -24.90 -13.30
C ALA A 370 33.46 -25.74 -14.55
N THR A 371 33.90 -26.99 -14.33
CA THR A 371 34.07 -28.03 -15.36
C THR A 371 33.42 -29.35 -14.97
N ALA A 372 33.10 -29.55 -13.68
CA ALA A 372 32.35 -30.69 -13.19
C ALA A 372 30.87 -30.65 -13.66
N THR A 373 30.23 -31.81 -13.68
CA THR A 373 28.79 -31.91 -13.96
C THR A 373 27.99 -31.29 -12.80
N PRO A 374 26.98 -30.41 -13.04
CA PRO A 374 26.32 -29.65 -11.97
C PRO A 374 25.65 -30.45 -10.84
N ALA A 375 25.41 -31.75 -11.04
CA ALA A 375 24.84 -32.66 -10.04
C ALA A 375 25.86 -33.53 -9.29
N ASN A 376 27.15 -33.45 -9.63
CA ASN A 376 28.18 -34.36 -9.14
C ASN A 376 29.52 -33.60 -9.01
N ASP A 377 29.47 -32.55 -8.21
CA ASP A 377 30.49 -31.52 -8.05
C ASP A 377 30.96 -31.46 -6.59
N PRO A 378 32.17 -31.99 -6.27
CA PRO A 378 32.70 -32.00 -4.91
C PRO A 378 33.10 -30.63 -4.36
N ASN A 379 33.28 -29.63 -5.22
CA ASN A 379 33.70 -28.28 -4.84
C ASN A 379 32.50 -27.36 -4.58
N SER A 380 31.31 -27.74 -5.06
CA SER A 380 30.14 -26.87 -5.20
C SER A 380 30.42 -25.64 -6.07
N ASP A 381 31.17 -25.81 -7.17
CA ASP A 381 31.42 -24.81 -8.22
C ASP A 381 30.12 -24.31 -8.89
N TRP A 382 29.01 -25.06 -8.80
CA TRP A 382 27.67 -24.69 -9.27
C TRP A 382 26.69 -24.33 -8.13
N THR A 383 25.74 -23.42 -8.41
CA THR A 383 24.46 -23.29 -7.68
C THR A 383 23.29 -23.53 -8.62
N SER A 384 22.13 -23.95 -8.11
CA SER A 384 20.89 -24.02 -8.90
C SER A 384 20.05 -22.75 -8.68
N ILE A 385 19.46 -22.19 -9.74
CA ILE A 385 18.75 -20.90 -9.69
C ILE A 385 17.25 -21.01 -10.00
N SER A 386 16.85 -22.11 -10.64
CA SER A 386 15.44 -22.50 -10.83
C SER A 386 15.35 -23.97 -11.21
N ALA A 387 14.34 -24.68 -10.71
CA ALA A 387 13.85 -25.89 -11.36
C ALA A 387 13.17 -25.51 -12.69
N CYS A 388 13.14 -26.41 -13.69
CA CYS A 388 12.56 -26.14 -14.99
C CYS A 388 12.07 -27.41 -15.73
N SER A 389 11.13 -27.24 -16.66
CA SER A 389 10.59 -28.30 -17.49
C SER A 389 11.43 -28.50 -18.77
N GLY A 390 11.85 -29.75 -19.04
CA GLY A 390 12.54 -30.11 -20.29
C GLY A 390 13.60 -31.22 -20.22
N GLY A 391 14.07 -31.62 -19.03
CA GLY A 391 15.12 -32.66 -18.88
C GLY A 391 14.57 -34.09 -18.89
N SER A 392 15.05 -34.93 -19.81
CA SER A 392 14.75 -36.38 -19.84
C SER A 392 15.65 -37.17 -18.87
N SER A 393 15.08 -38.13 -18.14
CA SER A 393 15.77 -38.92 -17.12
C SER A 393 16.43 -40.21 -17.65
N SER A 394 17.61 -40.54 -17.10
CA SER A 394 18.20 -41.89 -17.19
C SER A 394 19.24 -42.12 -16.07
N SER A 395 18.95 -43.03 -15.14
CA SER A 395 19.91 -43.48 -14.10
C SER A 395 20.95 -44.46 -14.69
N PRO A 396 22.10 -44.66 -14.02
CA PRO A 396 22.30 -45.98 -13.41
C PRO A 396 23.05 -46.02 -12.05
N THR A 397 22.87 -47.19 -11.43
CA THR A 397 23.32 -47.78 -10.15
C THR A 397 24.76 -47.55 -9.66
N THR A 398 24.94 -47.66 -8.34
CA THR A 398 26.19 -47.57 -7.55
C THR A 398 27.00 -48.86 -7.42
N THR A 399 28.32 -48.71 -7.18
CA THR A 399 29.14 -49.67 -6.38
C THR A 399 30.33 -48.95 -5.72
N THR A 400 30.81 -49.44 -4.57
CA THR A 400 31.82 -48.78 -3.70
C THR A 400 32.97 -49.71 -3.26
N THR A 401 34.16 -49.14 -3.00
CA THR A 401 35.20 -49.73 -2.11
C THR A 401 36.21 -48.67 -1.62
N ALA A 402 36.83 -48.91 -0.45
CA ALA A 402 37.91 -48.10 0.17
C ALA A 402 39.29 -48.82 0.01
N SER A 403 40.43 -48.51 0.65
CA SER A 403 40.82 -47.62 1.77
C SER A 403 42.34 -47.32 1.76
N SER A 404 42.84 -46.44 2.66
CA SER A 404 44.27 -46.09 2.90
C SER A 404 45.12 -47.26 3.48
N PRO A 405 46.49 -47.21 3.51
CA PRO A 405 47.21 -46.53 4.63
C PRO A 405 48.70 -46.04 4.44
N GLY A 406 49.09 -44.95 5.12
CA GLY A 406 50.15 -44.93 6.16
C GLY A 406 51.68 -44.89 5.90
N SER A 407 52.32 -43.71 6.11
CA SER A 407 53.69 -43.48 6.69
C SER A 407 54.95 -43.85 5.85
N THR A 408 56.21 -43.41 6.09
CA THR A 408 56.89 -42.60 7.16
C THR A 408 58.03 -41.70 6.59
N GLY A 409 58.37 -40.59 7.29
CA GLY A 409 59.76 -40.23 7.66
C GLY A 409 60.75 -39.47 6.73
N GLY A 410 61.09 -38.22 7.10
CA GLY A 410 62.49 -37.78 7.20
C GLY A 410 63.08 -36.76 6.18
N SER A 411 63.72 -35.71 6.72
CA SER A 411 64.50 -34.68 5.97
C SER A 411 63.67 -33.76 5.04
N CYS A 412 64.27 -32.69 4.52
CA CYS A 412 63.62 -31.78 3.55
C CYS A 412 63.49 -32.39 2.14
N SER A 413 64.02 -33.59 1.92
CA SER A 413 63.65 -34.49 0.82
C SER A 413 62.16 -34.85 0.91
N GLY A 414 61.33 -34.29 0.02
CA GLY A 414 59.91 -34.64 -0.08
C GLY A 414 58.95 -33.44 -0.10
N VAL A 415 59.40 -32.24 0.27
CA VAL A 415 58.61 -31.02 0.06
C VAL A 415 58.89 -30.47 -1.33
N ALA A 416 57.88 -30.49 -2.21
CA ALA A 416 58.00 -30.03 -3.59
C ALA A 416 58.34 -28.53 -3.69
N ALA A 417 58.90 -28.12 -4.82
CA ALA A 417 58.95 -26.71 -5.20
C ALA A 417 57.52 -26.17 -5.41
N TRP A 418 57.30 -24.90 -5.12
CA TRP A 418 56.03 -24.25 -5.39
C TRP A 418 55.71 -24.24 -6.90
N SER A 419 54.47 -24.57 -7.25
CA SER A 419 53.97 -24.60 -8.62
C SER A 419 52.61 -23.91 -8.71
N SER A 420 52.43 -23.00 -9.67
CA SER A 420 51.17 -22.27 -9.88
C SER A 420 49.99 -23.16 -10.26
N SER A 421 50.23 -24.37 -10.77
CA SER A 421 49.19 -25.35 -11.08
C SER A 421 48.79 -26.24 -9.91
N THR A 422 49.49 -26.18 -8.78
CA THR A 422 49.28 -27.07 -7.63
C THR A 422 48.50 -26.38 -6.51
N VAL A 423 47.51 -27.07 -5.97
CA VAL A 423 46.71 -26.61 -4.82
C VAL A 423 47.50 -26.83 -3.52
N TYR A 424 47.58 -25.79 -2.69
CA TYR A 424 48.12 -25.85 -1.34
C TYR A 424 47.02 -25.49 -0.34
N THR A 425 46.55 -26.48 0.44
CA THR A 425 45.64 -26.30 1.58
C THR A 425 46.39 -25.83 2.82
N ALA A 426 45.66 -25.33 3.83
CA ALA A 426 46.22 -24.94 5.12
C ALA A 426 47.12 -26.04 5.71
N GLY A 427 48.36 -25.69 6.07
CA GLY A 427 49.39 -26.63 6.55
C GLY A 427 50.26 -27.27 5.46
N ASN A 428 49.86 -27.23 4.17
CA ASN A 428 50.69 -27.74 3.08
C ASN A 428 51.97 -26.91 2.95
N LYS A 429 53.08 -27.56 2.61
CA LYS A 429 54.39 -26.91 2.51
C LYS A 429 54.92 -26.94 1.08
N ALA A 430 55.63 -25.88 0.72
CA ALA A 430 56.28 -25.73 -0.57
C ALA A 430 57.63 -25.01 -0.40
N THR A 431 58.59 -25.31 -1.26
CA THR A 431 59.88 -24.58 -1.32
C THR A 431 59.86 -23.54 -2.43
N TYR A 432 60.24 -22.31 -2.12
CA TYR A 432 60.31 -21.21 -3.09
C TYR A 432 61.48 -20.28 -2.74
N ASN A 433 62.29 -19.89 -3.73
CA ASN A 433 63.47 -19.02 -3.56
C ASN A 433 64.41 -19.38 -2.37
N GLY A 434 64.56 -20.68 -2.07
CA GLY A 434 65.42 -21.18 -0.99
C GLY A 434 64.78 -21.21 0.42
N TYR A 435 63.52 -20.78 0.56
CA TYR A 435 62.79 -20.80 1.83
C TYR A 435 61.63 -21.80 1.81
N LEU A 436 61.25 -22.27 3.00
CA LEU A 436 60.13 -23.18 3.23
C LEU A 436 58.89 -22.38 3.64
N TYR A 437 57.90 -22.35 2.76
CA TYR A 437 56.62 -21.71 3.01
C TYR A 437 55.59 -22.76 3.42
N THR A 438 54.70 -22.39 4.35
CA THR A 438 53.54 -23.19 4.75
C THR A 438 52.30 -22.39 4.38
N ALA A 439 51.39 -22.95 3.59
CA ALA A 439 50.12 -22.29 3.28
C ALA A 439 49.30 -22.15 4.56
N ASN A 440 48.78 -20.96 4.83
CA ASN A 440 47.93 -20.67 5.99
C ASN A 440 46.48 -21.08 5.72
N TRP A 441 46.07 -20.99 4.45
CA TRP A 441 44.71 -21.21 3.96
C TRP A 441 44.77 -22.02 2.64
N TRP A 442 43.65 -22.18 1.94
CA TRP A 442 43.65 -22.73 0.58
C TRP A 442 44.19 -21.70 -0.43
N THR A 443 45.06 -22.11 -1.35
CA THR A 443 45.63 -21.28 -2.42
C THR A 443 46.10 -22.13 -3.61
N GLN A 444 45.96 -21.61 -4.83
CA GLN A 444 46.49 -22.19 -6.07
C GLN A 444 46.84 -21.05 -7.02
N GLY A 445 48.06 -21.02 -7.55
CA GLY A 445 48.52 -19.95 -8.45
C GLY A 445 49.17 -18.75 -7.77
N ASP A 446 48.90 -18.50 -6.48
CA ASP A 446 49.47 -17.35 -5.76
C ASP A 446 50.95 -17.54 -5.39
N LEU A 447 51.79 -16.61 -5.83
CA LEU A 447 53.22 -16.60 -5.54
C LEU A 447 53.47 -16.44 -4.02
N PRO A 448 54.34 -17.26 -3.38
CA PRO A 448 54.67 -17.16 -1.94
C PRO A 448 55.51 -15.91 -1.55
N THR A 449 55.03 -14.72 -1.92
CA THR A 449 55.73 -13.43 -1.73
C THR A 449 54.80 -12.27 -1.32
N GLY A 450 53.54 -12.54 -0.93
CA GLY A 450 52.69 -11.58 -0.20
C GLY A 450 52.22 -10.32 -0.96
N ALA A 451 52.16 -10.35 -2.30
CA ALA A 451 51.83 -9.18 -3.11
C ALA A 451 50.35 -8.75 -3.09
N SER A 452 49.46 -9.54 -2.47
CA SER A 452 47.99 -9.44 -2.58
C SER A 452 47.28 -9.07 -1.26
N GLY A 453 47.97 -8.42 -0.32
CA GLY A 453 47.37 -7.80 0.87
C GLY A 453 46.91 -8.75 1.99
N HIS A 454 46.86 -10.06 1.73
CA HIS A 454 46.56 -11.10 2.70
C HIS A 454 47.68 -12.16 2.69
N ASP A 455 48.31 -12.43 3.83
CA ASP A 455 49.40 -13.42 3.93
C ASP A 455 48.87 -14.86 3.85
N MET A 456 48.72 -15.37 2.63
CA MET A 456 48.25 -16.74 2.36
C MET A 456 49.30 -17.82 2.69
N PHE A 457 50.57 -17.44 2.87
CA PHE A 457 51.66 -18.33 3.28
C PHE A 457 52.42 -17.76 4.49
N SER A 458 52.68 -18.57 5.51
CA SER A 458 53.62 -18.27 6.59
C SER A 458 55.02 -18.83 6.30
N THR A 459 56.05 -18.12 6.76
CA THR A 459 57.46 -18.52 6.57
C THR A 459 58.06 -18.91 7.91
N THR A 460 58.50 -20.16 8.08
CA THR A 460 59.15 -20.62 9.32
C THR A 460 60.67 -20.52 9.19
N TRP A 461 61.30 -19.65 9.98
CA TRP A 461 62.75 -19.49 10.01
C TRP A 461 63.44 -20.62 10.76
N LEU A 462 64.12 -21.52 10.03
CA LEU A 462 65.21 -22.35 10.53
C LEU A 462 66.53 -21.86 9.92
N PRO A 463 67.60 -21.64 10.72
CA PRO A 463 68.76 -20.86 10.30
C PRO A 463 69.76 -21.64 9.42
N ALA A 464 69.41 -21.86 8.15
CA ALA A 464 70.31 -22.50 7.17
C ALA A 464 70.23 -21.93 5.73
N CYS A 465 69.66 -20.74 5.53
CA CYS A 465 69.75 -19.96 4.27
C CYS A 465 69.79 -18.46 4.62
N LEU A 466 70.96 -17.82 4.58
CA LEU A 466 71.16 -16.48 5.16
C LEU A 466 71.99 -15.54 4.27
N GLY A 467 71.46 -14.34 3.97
CA GLY A 467 71.95 -13.47 2.90
C GLY A 467 72.00 -11.94 3.13
N ARG A 468 71.93 -11.44 4.38
CA ARG A 468 72.07 -9.99 4.80
C ARG A 468 70.90 -9.04 4.38
N ARG A 469 70.21 -8.39 5.35
CA ARG A 469 70.35 -6.97 5.86
C ARG A 469 70.14 -5.86 4.79
N ALA A 470 69.48 -4.70 4.99
CA ALA A 470 68.66 -4.04 6.05
C ALA A 470 68.08 -2.70 5.45
N ASN A 471 67.27 -1.78 6.03
CA ASN A 471 66.70 -1.60 7.40
C ASN A 471 65.25 -0.98 7.43
N PHE A 472 64.98 0.20 8.06
CA PHE A 472 63.89 0.34 9.08
C PHE A 472 63.45 1.81 9.39
N SER A 473 62.24 2.01 9.97
CA SER A 473 61.73 3.21 10.74
C SER A 473 61.35 4.54 10.01
N LEU A 474 60.56 5.52 10.51
CA LEU A 474 59.40 5.63 11.47
C LEU A 474 58.82 7.11 11.53
N LEU A 475 57.62 7.31 12.11
CA LEU A 475 57.10 8.48 12.91
C LEU A 475 56.75 9.90 12.32
N ASP A 476 55.45 10.26 12.40
CA ASP A 476 54.80 11.29 13.30
C ASP A 476 54.68 12.83 13.04
N SER A 477 53.50 13.37 13.45
CA SER A 477 53.21 14.67 14.14
C SER A 477 52.69 15.98 13.45
N SER A 478 51.57 16.50 14.01
CA SER A 478 51.27 17.92 14.41
C SER A 478 50.34 18.88 13.58
N VAL A 479 49.91 20.01 14.20
CA VAL A 479 48.65 20.79 13.94
C VAL A 479 48.76 22.32 14.26
N ARG A 480 48.13 23.24 13.46
CA ARG A 480 47.58 24.64 13.76
C ARG A 480 47.11 25.34 12.44
N THR A 481 46.20 26.36 12.28
CA THR A 481 45.39 27.37 13.05
C THR A 481 46.07 28.74 13.36
N TRP A 482 45.42 29.95 13.41
CA TRP A 482 43.97 30.38 13.42
C TRP A 482 43.72 31.92 13.15
N ARG A 483 42.54 32.32 12.60
CA ARG A 483 41.76 33.61 12.83
C ARG A 483 42.23 34.98 12.17
N PRO A 484 41.56 36.19 12.31
CA PRO A 484 40.58 36.75 11.31
C PRO A 484 40.52 38.32 11.13
N LYS A 485 39.37 38.90 10.66
CA LYS A 485 38.92 40.35 10.64
C LYS A 485 39.55 41.27 9.53
N ALA A 486 39.05 42.45 9.09
CA ALA A 486 37.84 43.35 9.24
C ALA A 486 37.99 44.53 8.19
N VAL A 487 37.18 45.60 7.91
CA VAL A 487 35.79 46.19 8.08
C VAL A 487 35.79 47.51 7.21
N GLY A 488 34.71 48.18 6.73
CA GLY A 488 33.25 47.96 6.69
C GLY A 488 32.41 49.29 6.73
N ALA A 489 31.20 49.29 6.11
CA ALA A 489 30.03 50.22 6.26
C ALA A 489 29.96 51.65 5.62
N ARG A 490 28.73 52.03 5.15
CA ARG A 490 28.06 53.35 5.29
C ARG A 490 26.52 53.22 5.07
N ARG A 491 25.74 54.28 5.36
CA ARG A 491 24.25 54.32 5.43
C ARG A 491 23.63 55.34 4.45
N PHE A 492 22.33 55.25 4.17
CA PHE A 492 21.32 56.31 4.45
C PHE A 492 19.87 55.75 4.32
N ALA A 493 18.81 56.54 4.56
CA ALA A 493 17.46 56.01 4.79
C ALA A 493 16.27 56.96 4.48
N SER A 494 15.09 56.34 4.34
CA SER A 494 13.72 56.81 4.69
C SER A 494 12.81 57.55 3.67
N SER A 495 11.52 57.21 3.81
CA SER A 495 10.27 57.98 3.61
C SER A 495 9.56 58.07 2.24
N ALA A 496 8.44 57.32 2.16
CA ALA A 496 7.05 57.83 2.06
C ALA A 496 6.22 57.65 0.76
N THR A 497 4.90 57.48 1.00
CA THR A 497 3.72 57.73 0.15
C THR A 497 3.42 56.86 -1.09
N ALA A 498 2.49 55.92 -0.85
CA ALA A 498 1.23 55.72 -1.58
C ALA A 498 1.14 55.96 -3.10
N ALA A 499 0.81 54.89 -3.82
CA ALA A 499 0.04 54.94 -5.07
C ALA A 499 -0.95 53.76 -5.12
N GLN A 500 -2.25 54.04 -5.24
CA GLN A 500 -3.24 53.02 -5.61
C GLN A 500 -3.26 52.89 -7.14
N PRO A 501 -3.43 51.67 -7.70
CA PRO A 501 -4.05 51.52 -9.01
C PRO A 501 -5.49 52.04 -8.95
N SER A 502 -5.93 52.76 -9.98
CA SER A 502 -7.22 53.44 -9.99
C SER A 502 -8.41 52.47 -10.08
N ALA A 503 -9.29 52.46 -9.06
CA ALA A 503 -10.61 51.88 -9.18
C ALA A 503 -11.49 52.74 -10.11
N GLY A 504 -11.93 52.16 -11.22
CA GLY A 504 -12.72 52.81 -12.27
C GLY A 504 -12.35 52.21 -13.63
N SER A 505 -13.11 51.27 -14.18
CA SER A 505 -14.56 51.41 -14.39
C SER A 505 -15.47 50.33 -13.76
N GLU A 506 -14.92 49.24 -13.24
CA GLU A 506 -15.70 48.00 -12.98
C GLU A 506 -16.65 48.05 -11.77
N ALA A 507 -16.31 48.80 -10.71
CA ALA A 507 -17.10 48.86 -9.48
C ALA A 507 -18.59 49.20 -9.70
N SER A 508 -18.86 50.13 -10.63
CA SER A 508 -20.21 50.56 -10.99
C SER A 508 -21.09 49.48 -11.64
N GLY A 509 -20.49 48.37 -12.10
CA GLY A 509 -21.19 47.17 -12.57
C GLY A 509 -21.48 46.18 -11.45
N ALA A 510 -20.52 45.99 -10.54
CA ALA A 510 -20.67 45.08 -9.39
C ALA A 510 -21.77 45.54 -8.43
N ASP A 511 -21.78 46.81 -8.03
CA ASP A 511 -22.80 47.37 -7.13
C ASP A 511 -24.22 47.28 -7.73
N LYS A 512 -24.34 47.46 -9.06
CA LYS A 512 -25.61 47.30 -9.78
C LYS A 512 -26.07 45.85 -9.79
N ALA A 513 -25.20 44.92 -10.19
CA ALA A 513 -25.52 43.50 -10.21
C ALA A 513 -25.87 42.97 -8.79
N ALA A 514 -25.26 43.53 -7.74
CA ALA A 514 -25.63 43.25 -6.36
C ALA A 514 -27.03 43.77 -6.00
N SER A 515 -27.38 44.99 -6.38
CA SER A 515 -28.74 45.52 -6.18
C SER A 515 -29.80 44.74 -6.97
N GLU A 516 -29.47 44.27 -8.18
CA GLU A 516 -30.37 43.53 -9.06
C GLU A 516 -30.59 42.09 -8.55
N ALA A 517 -29.54 41.38 -8.11
CA ALA A 517 -29.68 40.06 -7.46
C ALA A 517 -30.46 40.12 -6.14
N ALA A 518 -30.25 41.17 -5.33
CA ALA A 518 -31.02 41.40 -4.12
C ALA A 518 -32.51 41.68 -4.43
N GLN A 519 -32.79 42.48 -5.47
CA GLN A 519 -34.16 42.74 -5.92
C GLN A 519 -34.84 41.48 -6.46
N ILE A 520 -34.17 40.67 -7.30
CA ILE A 520 -34.70 39.38 -7.78
C ILE A 520 -35.02 38.44 -6.61
N SER A 521 -34.17 38.40 -5.58
CA SER A 521 -34.41 37.61 -4.35
C SER A 521 -35.64 38.10 -3.59
N ALA A 522 -35.80 39.43 -3.45
CA ALA A 522 -36.95 40.03 -2.79
C ALA A 522 -38.26 39.82 -3.59
N ASP A 523 -38.22 39.95 -4.92
CA ASP A 523 -39.37 39.74 -5.80
C ASP A 523 -39.83 38.27 -5.79
N LEU A 524 -38.89 37.30 -5.75
CA LEU A 524 -39.19 35.89 -5.54
C LEU A 524 -39.90 35.65 -4.19
N ALA A 525 -39.35 36.17 -3.08
CA ALA A 525 -39.90 36.00 -1.74
C ALA A 525 -41.25 36.73 -1.51
N ASN A 526 -41.48 37.82 -2.24
CA ASN A 526 -42.76 38.53 -2.22
C ASN A 526 -43.83 37.82 -3.07
N THR A 527 -43.45 37.28 -4.24
CA THR A 527 -44.37 36.65 -5.20
C THR A 527 -44.75 35.22 -4.79
N PHE A 528 -43.77 34.42 -4.35
CA PHE A 528 -43.97 33.02 -4.01
C PHE A 528 -43.80 32.82 -2.50
N LYS A 529 -44.89 32.43 -1.82
CA LYS A 529 -44.91 32.15 -0.38
C LYS A 529 -45.26 30.69 -0.13
N LEU A 530 -44.61 30.06 0.85
CA LEU A 530 -44.92 28.69 1.23
C LEU A 530 -46.37 28.60 1.72
N THR A 531 -47.17 27.79 1.03
CA THR A 531 -48.55 27.48 1.42
C THR A 531 -48.56 26.63 2.69
N ASP A 532 -49.70 26.55 3.39
CA ASP A 532 -49.80 25.69 4.58
C ASP A 532 -49.62 24.20 4.24
N ALA A 533 -49.93 23.80 3.01
CA ALA A 533 -49.62 22.46 2.49
C ALA A 533 -48.10 22.25 2.30
N ASP A 534 -47.38 23.22 1.72
CA ASP A 534 -45.91 23.18 1.61
C ASP A 534 -45.27 23.12 3.01
N ARG A 535 -45.69 24.00 3.93
CA ARG A 535 -45.21 24.05 5.31
C ARG A 535 -45.40 22.72 6.02
N THR A 536 -46.58 22.11 5.90
CA THR A 536 -46.90 20.83 6.53
C THR A 536 -46.05 19.71 5.94
N ARG A 537 -45.91 19.63 4.60
CA ARG A 537 -45.09 18.60 3.93
C ARG A 537 -43.61 18.73 4.31
N LEU A 538 -43.08 19.96 4.30
CA LEU A 538 -41.66 20.23 4.56
C LEU A 538 -41.29 20.05 6.05
N LYS A 539 -42.18 20.38 7.00
CA LYS A 539 -41.95 20.14 8.45
C LYS A 539 -41.52 18.70 8.73
N TYR A 540 -42.18 17.73 8.08
CA TYR A 540 -41.97 16.30 8.31
C TYR A 540 -40.90 15.65 7.44
N GLN A 541 -40.21 16.41 6.57
CA GLN A 541 -39.15 15.88 5.72
C GLN A 541 -37.76 16.09 6.34
N ARG A 542 -36.88 15.09 6.26
CA ARG A 542 -35.45 15.21 6.55
C ARG A 542 -34.63 14.64 5.39
N ASN A 543 -33.58 15.36 4.99
CA ASN A 543 -32.60 14.91 4.00
C ASN A 543 -31.24 14.80 4.70
N ILE A 544 -30.83 13.59 5.10
CA ILE A 544 -29.63 13.37 5.93
C ILE A 544 -28.54 12.55 5.23
N GLY A 545 -27.29 12.94 5.49
CA GLY A 545 -26.10 12.15 5.15
C GLY A 545 -25.56 11.41 6.36
N ILE A 546 -25.06 10.20 6.17
CA ILE A 546 -24.31 9.47 7.19
C ILE A 546 -22.83 9.49 6.77
N SER A 547 -22.00 10.22 7.53
CA SER A 547 -20.60 10.52 7.16
C SER A 547 -19.65 10.30 8.34
N ALA A 548 -18.48 9.73 8.06
CA ALA A 548 -17.55 9.23 9.09
C ALA A 548 -16.22 8.76 8.49
N HIS A 549 -15.22 8.54 9.34
CA HIS A 549 -14.00 7.81 9.00
C HIS A 549 -14.30 6.36 8.52
N ILE A 550 -13.31 5.73 7.88
CA ILE A 550 -13.29 4.27 7.61
C ILE A 550 -13.57 3.50 8.91
N ASP A 551 -14.21 2.33 8.81
CA ASP A 551 -14.52 1.42 9.92
C ASP A 551 -15.24 2.03 11.14
N SER A 552 -15.84 3.23 11.02
CA SER A 552 -16.70 3.81 12.05
C SER A 552 -18.12 3.22 12.07
N GLY A 553 -18.43 2.33 11.11
CA GLY A 553 -19.70 1.58 11.06
C GLY A 553 -20.89 2.36 10.48
N LYS A 554 -20.67 3.17 9.43
CA LYS A 554 -21.72 3.90 8.69
C LYS A 554 -22.78 2.95 8.15
N THR A 555 -22.40 2.08 7.23
CA THR A 555 -23.26 1.11 6.56
C THR A 555 -24.01 0.22 7.56
N THR A 556 -23.34 -0.18 8.65
CA THR A 556 -23.96 -0.91 9.76
C THR A 556 -25.07 -0.10 10.44
N LEU A 557 -24.83 1.19 10.74
CA LEU A 557 -25.82 2.09 11.32
C LEU A 557 -27.00 2.31 10.36
N THR A 558 -26.72 2.58 9.08
CA THR A 558 -27.73 2.72 8.02
C THR A 558 -28.62 1.49 7.92
N GLU A 559 -28.05 0.28 7.99
CA GLU A 559 -28.83 -0.95 7.95
C GLU A 559 -29.69 -1.16 9.20
N ARG A 560 -29.23 -0.77 10.40
CA ARG A 560 -30.10 -0.74 11.60
C ARG A 560 -31.25 0.26 11.44
N ILE A 561 -31.01 1.45 10.88
CA ILE A 561 -32.05 2.44 10.61
C ILE A 561 -33.10 1.90 9.64
N LEU A 562 -32.69 1.25 8.55
CA LEU A 562 -33.60 0.64 7.58
C LEU A 562 -34.37 -0.57 8.14
N TYR A 563 -33.82 -1.26 9.15
CA TYR A 563 -34.54 -2.30 9.91
C TYR A 563 -35.58 -1.70 10.86
N TYR A 564 -35.23 -0.74 11.71
CA TYR A 564 -36.18 -0.12 12.66
C TYR A 564 -37.30 0.68 11.98
N THR A 565 -37.05 1.22 10.79
CA THR A 565 -38.07 1.85 9.94
C THR A 565 -38.92 0.84 9.13
N GLY A 566 -38.72 -0.46 9.35
CA GLY A 566 -39.50 -1.55 8.73
C GLY A 566 -39.23 -1.75 7.23
N ARG A 567 -38.21 -1.11 6.66
CA ARG A 567 -37.85 -1.19 5.23
C ARG A 567 -37.01 -2.42 4.89
N ILE A 568 -36.33 -3.01 5.88
CA ILE A 568 -35.59 -4.26 5.77
C ILE A 568 -36.12 -5.25 6.84
N ARG A 569 -36.29 -6.52 6.47
CA ARG A 569 -36.80 -7.57 7.37
C ARG A 569 -35.71 -8.23 8.22
N ASP A 570 -34.51 -8.36 7.67
CA ASP A 570 -33.39 -9.07 8.27
C ASP A 570 -32.10 -8.26 8.09
N ILE A 571 -31.39 -8.06 9.20
CA ILE A 571 -30.15 -7.31 9.24
C ILE A 571 -28.99 -8.25 8.93
N HIS A 572 -28.12 -7.86 8.00
CA HIS A 572 -26.90 -8.56 7.67
C HIS A 572 -25.69 -7.78 8.20
N GLU A 573 -24.48 -8.24 7.91
CA GLU A 573 -23.25 -7.52 8.22
C GLU A 573 -22.37 -7.40 6.97
N VAL A 574 -21.70 -6.24 6.82
CA VAL A 574 -20.81 -5.91 5.70
C VAL A 574 -19.72 -6.99 5.47
N ARG A 575 -19.29 -7.67 6.54
CA ARG A 575 -18.38 -8.83 6.49
C ARG A 575 -18.94 -10.03 7.29
N GLY A 576 -20.25 -10.23 7.25
CA GLY A 576 -20.94 -11.35 7.90
C GLY A 576 -20.63 -12.70 7.25
N ARG A 577 -20.84 -13.79 7.99
CA ARG A 577 -20.60 -15.18 7.52
C ARG A 577 -21.58 -15.66 6.45
N ASP A 578 -22.64 -14.90 6.21
CA ASP A 578 -23.82 -15.35 5.45
C ASP A 578 -23.71 -15.07 3.94
N ASN A 579 -22.62 -14.41 3.49
CA ASN A 579 -22.33 -14.02 2.09
C ASN A 579 -23.39 -13.12 1.40
N VAL A 580 -24.45 -12.70 2.09
CA VAL A 580 -25.48 -11.79 1.56
C VAL A 580 -24.97 -10.34 1.46
N GLY A 581 -24.15 -9.91 2.42
CA GLY A 581 -23.68 -8.52 2.55
C GLY A 581 -24.78 -7.54 2.96
N ALA A 582 -24.41 -6.30 3.29
CA ALA A 582 -25.35 -5.23 3.60
C ALA A 582 -26.20 -4.85 2.36
N LYS A 583 -27.47 -4.43 2.57
CA LYS A 583 -28.35 -3.99 1.46
C LYS A 583 -27.89 -2.68 0.79
N MET A 584 -27.06 -1.90 1.46
CA MET A 584 -26.53 -0.62 0.96
C MET A 584 -25.36 -0.80 0.01
N ASP A 585 -24.44 -1.71 0.31
CA ASP A 585 -23.32 -2.09 -0.56
C ASP A 585 -23.87 -2.98 -1.68
N SER A 586 -24.25 -2.34 -2.79
CA SER A 586 -24.97 -2.99 -3.89
C SER A 586 -24.03 -3.51 -4.98
N MET A 587 -22.82 -2.96 -5.09
CA MET A 587 -21.80 -3.42 -6.02
C MET A 587 -21.05 -4.64 -5.47
N GLU A 588 -20.66 -5.55 -6.35
CA GLU A 588 -19.86 -6.74 -6.00
C GLU A 588 -18.51 -6.35 -5.38
N LEU A 589 -17.87 -5.30 -5.90
CA LEU A 589 -16.61 -4.76 -5.38
C LEU A 589 -16.73 -4.15 -3.96
N GLU A 590 -17.86 -3.53 -3.63
CA GLU A 590 -18.12 -2.99 -2.29
C GLU A 590 -18.19 -4.12 -1.26
N ARG A 591 -18.80 -5.25 -1.65
CA ARG A 591 -18.93 -6.48 -0.84
C ARG A 591 -17.60 -7.21 -0.69
N GLU A 592 -16.83 -7.34 -1.77
CA GLU A 592 -15.50 -7.98 -1.75
C GLU A 592 -14.49 -7.22 -0.89
N LYS A 593 -14.38 -5.90 -1.09
CA LYS A 593 -13.46 -5.03 -0.33
C LYS A 593 -14.01 -4.71 1.07
N GLY A 594 -15.33 -4.82 1.27
CA GLY A 594 -16.03 -4.46 2.51
C GLY A 594 -16.02 -2.95 2.78
N ILE A 595 -16.14 -2.14 1.73
CA ILE A 595 -16.19 -0.67 1.78
C ILE A 595 -17.26 -0.15 0.82
N THR A 596 -18.05 0.82 1.25
CA THR A 596 -18.95 1.58 0.37
C THR A 596 -18.11 2.48 -0.56
N ILE A 597 -18.40 2.45 -1.86
CA ILE A 597 -17.65 3.14 -2.93
C ILE A 597 -18.50 4.27 -3.51
N GLN A 598 -19.74 3.98 -3.91
CA GLN A 598 -20.69 5.00 -4.38
C GLN A 598 -21.64 5.43 -3.26
N SER A 599 -22.12 6.67 -3.28
CA SER A 599 -23.17 7.10 -2.36
C SER A 599 -24.48 6.34 -2.63
N ALA A 600 -25.03 5.72 -1.59
CA ALA A 600 -26.23 4.91 -1.66
C ALA A 600 -27.43 5.69 -1.12
N ALA A 601 -28.36 6.05 -2.00
CA ALA A 601 -29.57 6.78 -1.66
C ALA A 601 -30.72 5.83 -1.31
N THR A 602 -31.37 6.08 -0.18
CA THR A 602 -32.59 5.37 0.26
C THR A 602 -33.58 6.34 0.89
N PHE A 603 -34.84 5.92 0.97
CA PHE A 603 -35.85 6.59 1.78
C PHE A 603 -36.48 5.62 2.78
N CYS A 604 -36.95 6.17 3.90
CA CYS A 604 -37.66 5.46 4.95
C CYS A 604 -38.64 6.40 5.70
N ASP A 605 -39.54 5.79 6.47
CA ASP A 605 -40.48 6.50 7.34
C ASP A 605 -40.08 6.25 8.79
N TRP A 606 -39.99 7.30 9.62
CA TRP A 606 -39.75 7.16 11.06
C TRP A 606 -40.88 7.81 11.86
N ASN A 607 -41.35 7.11 12.89
CA ASN A 607 -42.31 7.62 13.86
C ASN A 607 -41.50 8.25 15.01
N GLY A 608 -41.06 9.49 14.81
CA GLY A 608 -40.13 10.19 15.69
C GLY A 608 -40.82 10.84 16.89
N LEU A 609 -40.24 10.67 18.08
CA LEU A 609 -40.81 11.18 19.31
C LEU A 609 -40.36 12.63 19.58
N SER A 610 -41.31 13.56 19.57
CA SER A 610 -41.11 14.99 19.82
C SER A 610 -40.63 15.24 21.26
N PRO A 611 -39.43 15.84 21.49
CA PRO A 611 -38.99 16.20 22.84
C PRO A 611 -39.72 17.43 23.40
N VAL A 612 -40.44 18.18 22.56
CA VAL A 612 -41.18 19.40 22.94
C VAL A 612 -42.62 19.09 23.36
N THR A 613 -43.29 18.14 22.70
CA THR A 613 -44.70 17.83 23.00
C THR A 613 -44.91 16.45 23.62
N GLY A 614 -43.95 15.52 23.48
CA GLY A 614 -44.11 14.13 23.89
C GLY A 614 -44.93 13.28 22.92
N ASP A 615 -45.39 13.84 21.79
CA ASP A 615 -46.12 13.13 20.75
C ASP A 615 -45.18 12.43 19.76
N THR A 616 -45.65 11.32 19.20
CA THR A 616 -44.99 10.65 18.08
C THR A 616 -45.49 11.20 16.75
N GLU A 617 -44.65 11.95 16.03
CA GLU A 617 -44.94 12.48 14.69
C GLU A 617 -44.30 11.60 13.60
N LYS A 618 -44.95 11.46 12.44
CA LYS A 618 -44.42 10.67 11.33
C LYS A 618 -43.57 11.53 10.40
N PHE A 619 -42.29 11.19 10.26
CA PHE A 619 -41.32 11.85 9.38
C PHE A 619 -40.96 10.98 8.17
N ALA A 620 -40.71 11.64 7.04
CA ALA A 620 -40.11 11.04 5.84
C ALA A 620 -38.62 11.40 5.81
N ILE A 621 -37.76 10.38 5.88
CA ILE A 621 -36.31 10.55 5.93
C ILE A 621 -35.70 10.00 4.65
N ASN A 622 -35.03 10.87 3.89
CA ASN A 622 -34.13 10.48 2.81
C ASN A 622 -32.72 10.36 3.40
N ILE A 623 -32.08 9.21 3.21
CA ILE A 623 -30.75 8.90 3.71
C ILE A 623 -29.80 8.70 2.52
N ILE A 624 -28.69 9.43 2.55
CA ILE A 624 -27.54 9.18 1.68
C ILE A 624 -26.42 8.61 2.55
N ASP A 625 -26.10 7.33 2.37
CA ASP A 625 -24.88 6.76 2.96
C ASP A 625 -23.69 7.21 2.10
N THR A 626 -22.61 7.66 2.75
CA THR A 626 -21.47 8.28 2.07
C THR A 626 -20.20 7.46 2.27
N PRO A 627 -19.33 7.30 1.26
CA PRO A 627 -18.11 6.51 1.40
C PRO A 627 -17.15 7.13 2.43
N GLY A 628 -16.41 6.27 3.12
CA GLY A 628 -15.49 6.71 4.19
C GLY A 628 -14.06 7.01 3.75
N HIS A 629 -13.70 6.68 2.51
CA HIS A 629 -12.30 6.64 2.06
C HIS A 629 -11.90 7.93 1.33
N VAL A 630 -10.66 8.40 1.55
CA VAL A 630 -10.15 9.68 1.00
C VAL A 630 -10.28 9.73 -0.53
N ASP A 631 -9.98 8.63 -1.20
CA ASP A 631 -10.09 8.51 -2.66
C ASP A 631 -11.50 8.78 -3.19
N PHE A 632 -12.56 8.58 -2.39
CA PHE A 632 -13.95 8.85 -2.78
C PHE A 632 -14.50 10.12 -2.12
N THR A 633 -13.64 11.08 -1.78
CA THR A 633 -14.05 12.38 -1.20
C THR A 633 -15.06 13.15 -2.05
N ILE A 634 -15.02 13.01 -3.38
CA ILE A 634 -15.99 13.62 -4.30
C ILE A 634 -17.43 13.11 -4.08
N GLU A 635 -17.64 11.85 -3.71
CA GLU A 635 -18.96 11.34 -3.32
C GLU A 635 -19.49 12.03 -2.07
N VAL A 636 -18.60 12.35 -1.12
CA VAL A 636 -18.94 13.08 0.11
C VAL A 636 -19.27 14.55 -0.19
N GLU A 637 -18.51 15.22 -1.07
CA GLU A 637 -18.87 16.55 -1.60
C GLU A 637 -20.27 16.53 -2.25
N ARG A 638 -20.55 15.48 -3.04
CA ARG A 638 -21.81 15.30 -3.78
C ARG A 638 -23.01 15.11 -2.88
N ALA A 639 -22.87 14.28 -1.85
CA ALA A 639 -23.89 14.12 -0.84
C ALA A 639 -24.10 15.43 -0.07
N LEU A 640 -23.04 16.00 0.52
CA LEU A 640 -23.16 17.17 1.40
C LEU A 640 -23.73 18.41 0.71
N ARG A 641 -23.44 18.64 -0.59
CA ARG A 641 -24.04 19.74 -1.37
C ARG A 641 -25.56 19.63 -1.54
N VAL A 642 -26.14 18.45 -1.29
CA VAL A 642 -27.54 18.08 -1.59
C VAL A 642 -28.36 17.79 -0.32
N LEU A 643 -27.73 17.79 0.85
CA LEU A 643 -28.36 17.46 2.12
C LEU A 643 -28.78 18.69 2.92
N ASP A 644 -29.72 18.53 3.84
CA ASP A 644 -30.14 19.57 4.79
C ASP A 644 -29.62 19.32 6.21
N GLY A 645 -29.01 18.16 6.46
CA GLY A 645 -28.30 17.86 7.69
C GLY A 645 -27.43 16.60 7.56
N ALA A 646 -26.60 16.34 8.56
CA ALA A 646 -25.76 15.14 8.59
C ALA A 646 -25.63 14.51 9.98
N VAL A 647 -25.33 13.20 9.98
CA VAL A 647 -24.94 12.42 11.15
C VAL A 647 -23.43 12.14 11.03
N LEU A 648 -22.64 12.82 11.84
CA LEU A 648 -21.20 12.61 11.95
C LEU A 648 -20.93 11.42 12.88
N VAL A 649 -20.65 10.25 12.34
CA VAL A 649 -20.40 9.04 13.14
C VAL A 649 -18.92 8.99 13.56
N LEU A 650 -18.69 8.76 14.85
CA LEU A 650 -17.37 8.69 15.48
C LEU A 650 -17.21 7.33 16.20
N CYS A 651 -15.99 6.84 16.31
CA CYS A 651 -15.70 5.60 17.05
C CYS A 651 -15.33 5.92 18.52
N ALA A 652 -15.99 5.29 19.49
CA ALA A 652 -15.71 5.47 20.92
C ALA A 652 -14.24 5.19 21.32
N VAL A 653 -13.57 4.30 20.58
CA VAL A 653 -12.17 3.89 20.81
C VAL A 653 -11.17 4.75 20.01
N SER A 654 -11.49 5.11 18.77
CA SER A 654 -10.57 5.87 17.89
C SER A 654 -10.69 7.40 18.01
N GLY A 655 -11.88 7.90 18.38
CA GLY A 655 -12.18 9.32 18.47
C GLY A 655 -12.15 10.06 17.12
N VAL A 656 -11.71 11.32 17.14
CA VAL A 656 -11.60 12.18 15.96
C VAL A 656 -10.27 11.91 15.25
N GLN A 657 -10.38 11.38 14.02
CA GLN A 657 -9.26 10.98 13.16
C GLN A 657 -9.07 11.98 12.01
N SER A 658 -8.01 11.82 11.20
CA SER A 658 -7.65 12.74 10.10
C SER A 658 -8.82 13.02 9.15
N GLN A 659 -9.41 11.97 8.59
CA GLN A 659 -10.53 12.07 7.65
C GLN A 659 -11.80 12.68 8.28
N THR A 660 -11.97 12.58 9.61
CA THR A 660 -13.05 13.26 10.33
C THR A 660 -12.93 14.78 10.19
N ILE A 661 -11.70 15.31 10.21
CA ILE A 661 -11.41 16.74 10.04
C ILE A 661 -11.68 17.16 8.59
N THR A 662 -11.32 16.33 7.60
CA THR A 662 -11.67 16.55 6.18
C THR A 662 -13.18 16.64 5.98
N VAL A 663 -13.94 15.67 6.51
CA VAL A 663 -15.41 15.65 6.45
C VAL A 663 -16.02 16.85 7.18
N ASP A 664 -15.43 17.28 8.31
CA ASP A 664 -15.86 18.49 9.02
C ASP A 664 -15.68 19.76 8.16
N ARG A 665 -14.52 19.89 7.48
CA ARG A 665 -14.20 20.98 6.53
C ARG A 665 -15.18 21.00 5.35
N GLN A 666 -15.57 19.83 4.84
CA GLN A 666 -16.57 19.69 3.77
C GLN A 666 -17.98 20.11 4.24
N MET A 667 -18.43 19.64 5.41
CA MET A 667 -19.72 20.05 6.00
C MET A 667 -19.78 21.56 6.24
N ARG A 668 -18.68 22.16 6.72
CA ARG A 668 -18.54 23.62 6.89
C ARG A 668 -18.59 24.37 5.55
N ARG A 669 -17.92 23.88 4.50
CA ARG A 669 -17.97 24.50 3.15
C ARG A 669 -19.40 24.65 2.61
N TYR A 670 -20.28 23.70 2.91
CA TYR A 670 -21.68 23.71 2.47
C TYR A 670 -22.68 24.15 3.55
N ASN A 671 -22.22 24.63 4.71
CA ASN A 671 -23.05 25.07 5.84
C ASN A 671 -24.08 24.02 6.32
N VAL A 672 -23.71 22.73 6.33
CA VAL A 672 -24.61 21.62 6.68
C VAL A 672 -24.67 21.40 8.20
N PRO A 673 -25.85 21.51 8.86
CA PRO A 673 -26.01 21.28 10.29
C PRO A 673 -25.86 19.79 10.63
N ARG A 674 -25.29 19.48 11.79
CA ARG A 674 -24.79 18.13 12.09
C ARG A 674 -24.95 17.71 13.55
N ILE A 675 -25.45 16.49 13.73
CA ILE A 675 -25.42 15.79 15.02
C ILE A 675 -24.21 14.83 15.04
N SER A 676 -23.62 14.61 16.20
CA SER A 676 -22.51 13.67 16.36
C SER A 676 -23.02 12.37 17.00
N PHE A 677 -22.69 11.21 16.44
CA PHE A 677 -23.05 9.90 17.02
C PHE A 677 -21.78 9.09 17.34
N ILE A 678 -21.52 8.88 18.64
CA ILE A 678 -20.43 8.03 19.12
C ILE A 678 -20.90 6.58 19.07
N ASN A 679 -20.52 5.92 17.99
CA ASN A 679 -20.75 4.50 17.73
C ASN A 679 -19.62 3.66 18.34
N LYS A 680 -19.82 2.34 18.32
CA LYS A 680 -18.85 1.34 18.81
C LYS A 680 -18.55 1.43 20.31
N MET A 681 -19.53 1.88 21.11
CA MET A 681 -19.51 1.86 22.58
C MET A 681 -19.43 0.43 23.16
N ASP A 682 -19.62 -0.59 22.33
CA ASP A 682 -19.50 -2.02 22.64
C ASP A 682 -18.06 -2.55 22.78
N ARG A 683 -17.04 -1.76 22.41
CA ARG A 683 -15.65 -2.21 22.31
C ARG A 683 -14.81 -1.90 23.56
N PRO A 684 -13.83 -2.77 23.91
CA PRO A 684 -12.81 -2.46 24.91
C PRO A 684 -12.13 -1.10 24.69
N GLY A 685 -12.06 -0.29 25.74
CA GLY A 685 -11.52 1.07 25.72
C GLY A 685 -12.49 2.14 25.20
N ALA A 686 -13.81 1.86 25.16
CA ALA A 686 -14.80 2.84 24.75
C ALA A 686 -14.93 3.99 25.78
N ASN A 687 -14.61 5.21 25.37
CA ASN A 687 -14.71 6.39 26.24
C ASN A 687 -15.33 7.59 25.48
N PRO A 688 -16.64 7.88 25.67
CA PRO A 688 -17.32 8.92 24.91
C PRO A 688 -16.90 10.34 25.33
N TRP A 689 -16.58 10.55 26.62
CA TRP A 689 -16.16 11.85 27.16
C TRP A 689 -14.87 12.35 26.50
N ARG A 690 -13.91 11.46 26.28
CA ARG A 690 -12.69 11.72 25.51
C ARG A 690 -13.00 12.12 24.05
N VAL A 691 -14.01 11.51 23.42
CA VAL A 691 -14.41 11.86 22.05
C VAL A 691 -15.10 13.22 22.00
N ILE A 692 -15.97 13.54 22.96
CA ILE A 692 -16.60 14.87 23.09
C ILE A 692 -15.53 15.97 23.23
N ASN A 693 -14.54 15.77 24.11
CA ASN A 693 -13.43 16.71 24.24
C ASN A 693 -12.60 16.82 22.95
N GLN A 694 -12.44 15.74 22.17
CA GLN A 694 -11.80 15.80 20.85
C GLN A 694 -12.63 16.55 19.79
N ILE A 695 -13.97 16.56 19.87
CA ILE A 695 -14.81 17.44 19.03
C ILE A 695 -14.53 18.89 19.38
N ARG A 696 -14.59 19.27 20.67
CA ARG A 696 -14.31 20.63 21.13
C ARG A 696 -12.92 21.11 20.71
N THR A 697 -11.88 20.31 20.96
CA THR A 697 -10.47 20.69 20.73
C THR A 697 -10.01 20.57 19.28
N LYS A 698 -10.24 19.42 18.60
CA LYS A 698 -9.73 19.19 17.23
C LYS A 698 -10.65 19.74 16.15
N LEU A 699 -11.97 19.71 16.34
CA LEU A 699 -12.93 20.23 15.37
C LEU A 699 -13.31 21.70 15.65
N ARG A 700 -12.91 22.26 16.81
CA ARG A 700 -13.22 23.64 17.22
C ARG A 700 -14.71 23.93 17.11
N MET A 701 -15.52 23.10 17.78
CA MET A 701 -16.98 23.15 17.73
C MET A 701 -17.57 22.89 19.13
N PRO A 702 -18.40 23.80 19.67
CA PRO A 702 -19.21 23.54 20.86
C PRO A 702 -20.05 22.28 20.67
N ALA A 703 -19.94 21.36 21.62
CA ALA A 703 -20.60 20.06 21.57
C ALA A 703 -20.72 19.50 22.98
N ALA A 704 -21.88 18.96 23.34
CA ALA A 704 -22.12 18.34 24.63
C ALA A 704 -22.97 17.07 24.48
N ALA A 705 -22.90 16.20 25.47
CA ALA A 705 -23.70 15.00 25.52
C ALA A 705 -25.19 15.36 25.71
N VAL A 706 -26.03 14.90 24.78
CA VAL A 706 -27.49 14.85 24.99
C VAL A 706 -27.88 13.56 25.73
N GLN A 707 -26.98 12.57 25.73
CA GLN A 707 -27.21 11.25 26.30
C GLN A 707 -26.01 10.70 27.09
N VAL A 708 -26.28 10.00 28.18
CA VAL A 708 -25.30 9.26 29.00
C VAL A 708 -25.51 7.76 28.77
N PRO A 709 -24.47 6.94 28.50
CA PRO A 709 -24.65 5.51 28.30
C PRO A 709 -24.93 4.78 29.63
N ILE A 710 -25.84 3.80 29.61
CA ILE A 710 -26.12 2.92 30.74
C ILE A 710 -25.23 1.68 30.59
N GLY A 711 -24.12 1.66 31.33
CA GLY A 711 -23.04 0.70 31.15
C GLY A 711 -22.13 1.03 29.96
N VAL A 712 -21.02 0.30 29.84
CA VAL A 712 -20.03 0.42 28.75
C VAL A 712 -19.62 -0.97 28.25
N GLU A 713 -19.05 -1.05 27.06
CA GLU A 713 -18.48 -2.28 26.50
C GLU A 713 -19.52 -3.42 26.43
N ASP A 714 -19.33 -4.54 27.14
CA ASP A 714 -20.30 -5.65 27.23
C ASP A 714 -21.49 -5.36 28.16
N GLU A 715 -21.44 -4.31 28.98
CA GLU A 715 -22.51 -3.94 29.90
C GLU A 715 -23.46 -2.85 29.37
N LEU A 716 -23.25 -2.36 28.14
CA LEU A 716 -24.07 -1.32 27.50
C LEU A 716 -25.52 -1.81 27.25
N ARG A 717 -26.47 -1.35 28.09
CA ARG A 717 -27.89 -1.78 28.09
C ARG A 717 -28.88 -0.70 27.64
N GLY A 718 -28.45 0.55 27.53
CA GLY A 718 -29.34 1.69 27.22
C GLY A 718 -28.63 3.04 27.25
N VAL A 719 -29.42 4.11 27.25
CA VAL A 719 -28.99 5.51 27.38
C VAL A 719 -29.95 6.30 28.27
N VAL A 720 -29.45 7.26 29.05
CA VAL A 720 -30.25 8.29 29.72
C VAL A 720 -30.34 9.51 28.80
N ASP A 721 -31.55 10.00 28.56
CA ASP A 721 -31.83 11.24 27.85
C ASP A 721 -31.79 12.42 28.84
N LEU A 722 -30.82 13.32 28.67
CA LEU A 722 -30.59 14.44 29.59
C LEU A 722 -31.57 15.61 29.39
N VAL A 723 -32.26 15.67 28.25
CA VAL A 723 -33.20 16.75 27.91
C VAL A 723 -34.59 16.42 28.45
N ARG A 724 -35.05 15.18 28.26
CA ARG A 724 -36.33 14.68 28.79
C ARG A 724 -36.22 14.10 30.21
N TRP A 725 -35.01 13.88 30.70
CA TRP A 725 -34.69 13.30 32.02
C TRP A 725 -35.34 11.92 32.24
N LYS A 726 -35.09 10.99 31.31
CA LYS A 726 -35.62 9.62 31.31
C LYS A 726 -34.55 8.60 30.93
N ALA A 727 -34.59 7.40 31.49
CA ALA A 727 -33.76 6.27 31.06
C ALA A 727 -34.45 5.49 29.92
N ILE A 728 -33.66 5.08 28.92
CA ILE A 728 -34.13 4.37 27.73
C ILE A 728 -33.32 3.09 27.57
N TYR A 729 -33.98 1.94 27.63
CA TYR A 729 -33.37 0.62 27.47
C TYR A 729 -33.78 -0.02 26.14
N ASN A 730 -32.80 -0.55 25.40
CA ASN A 730 -33.06 -1.40 24.25
C ASN A 730 -33.16 -2.85 24.72
N LYS A 731 -34.35 -3.46 24.57
CA LYS A 731 -34.63 -4.86 24.93
C LYS A 731 -35.17 -5.61 23.71
N GLY A 732 -35.48 -6.90 23.89
CA GLY A 732 -35.97 -7.78 22.81
C GLY A 732 -34.88 -8.23 21.84
N GLU A 733 -35.27 -9.07 20.87
CA GLU A 733 -34.36 -9.46 19.78
C GLU A 733 -33.99 -8.23 18.94
N LYS A 734 -32.70 -8.07 18.60
CA LYS A 734 -32.18 -6.94 17.80
C LYS A 734 -32.56 -5.54 18.35
N GLY A 735 -32.84 -5.43 19.66
CA GLY A 735 -33.04 -4.15 20.35
C GLY A 735 -34.33 -3.40 20.00
N VAL A 736 -35.34 -4.09 19.47
CA VAL A 736 -36.61 -3.51 18.98
C VAL A 736 -37.50 -3.00 20.11
N ASP A 737 -37.52 -3.66 21.27
CA ASP A 737 -38.38 -3.29 22.40
C ASP A 737 -37.74 -2.14 23.19
N VAL A 738 -38.06 -0.90 22.80
CA VAL A 738 -37.60 0.31 23.50
C VAL A 738 -38.44 0.52 24.77
N VAL A 739 -37.83 0.33 25.93
CA VAL A 739 -38.47 0.54 27.24
C VAL A 739 -37.95 1.83 27.86
N VAL A 740 -38.84 2.82 28.02
CA VAL A 740 -38.54 4.11 28.68
C VAL A 740 -39.02 4.07 30.12
N THR A 741 -38.18 4.52 31.06
CA THR A 741 -38.51 4.67 32.49
C THR A 741 -38.15 6.07 32.99
N ASP A 742 -38.92 6.58 33.95
CA ASP A 742 -38.63 7.84 34.62
C ASP A 742 -37.53 7.67 35.69
N ASP A 743 -37.41 6.47 36.25
CA ASP A 743 -36.31 6.11 37.15
C ASP A 743 -34.99 5.98 36.38
N ILE A 744 -33.97 6.72 36.84
CA ILE A 744 -32.57 6.65 36.39
C ILE A 744 -31.78 5.84 37.43
N PRO A 745 -30.93 4.86 37.04
CA PRO A 745 -30.15 4.07 38.00
C PRO A 745 -29.19 4.92 38.85
N ASP A 746 -29.15 4.64 40.16
CA ASP A 746 -28.31 5.35 41.14
C ASP A 746 -26.83 5.40 40.72
N GLU A 747 -26.31 4.30 40.15
CA GLU A 747 -24.93 4.14 39.66
C GLU A 747 -24.48 5.22 38.67
N ILE A 748 -25.40 5.82 37.93
CA ILE A 748 -25.14 6.85 36.91
C ILE A 748 -25.87 8.17 37.16
N LEU A 749 -26.67 8.26 38.24
CA LEU A 749 -27.53 9.40 38.52
C LEU A 749 -26.72 10.69 38.74
N ASP A 750 -25.59 10.62 39.44
CA ASP A 750 -24.74 11.78 39.69
C ASP A 750 -23.95 12.21 38.44
N LEU A 751 -23.50 11.25 37.62
CA LEU A 751 -22.91 11.54 36.31
C LEU A 751 -23.94 12.18 35.36
N ALA A 752 -25.21 11.76 35.42
CA ALA A 752 -26.28 12.38 34.63
C ALA A 752 -26.57 13.82 35.07
N LYS A 753 -26.49 14.14 36.38
CA LYS A 753 -26.58 15.52 36.88
C LYS A 753 -25.42 16.36 36.38
N GLU A 754 -24.18 15.88 36.53
CA GLU A 754 -22.97 16.54 36.05
C GLU A 754 -23.06 16.85 34.54
N LYS A 755 -23.44 15.86 33.72
CA LYS A 755 -23.52 16.03 32.26
C LYS A 755 -24.72 16.84 31.79
N ARG A 756 -25.80 16.96 32.58
CA ARG A 756 -26.87 17.93 32.30
C ARG A 756 -26.47 19.36 32.65
N ALA A 757 -25.70 19.58 33.71
CA ALA A 757 -25.13 20.89 34.00
C ALA A 757 -24.16 21.32 32.88
N GLU A 758 -23.23 20.44 32.48
CA GLU A 758 -22.31 20.68 31.35
C GLU A 758 -23.07 20.93 30.02
N LEU A 759 -24.19 20.24 29.79
CA LEU A 759 -25.04 20.47 28.62
C LEU A 759 -25.68 21.87 28.64
N ILE A 760 -26.18 22.33 29.78
CA ILE A 760 -26.82 23.65 29.92
C ILE A 760 -25.76 24.77 29.77
N GLU A 761 -24.62 24.64 30.44
CA GLU A 761 -23.48 25.57 30.33
C GLU A 761 -23.04 25.73 28.86
N GLN A 762 -22.82 24.63 28.15
CA GLN A 762 -22.42 24.63 26.73
C GLN A 762 -23.51 25.07 25.74
N ILE A 763 -24.75 25.30 26.21
CA ILE A 763 -25.85 25.89 25.42
C ILE A 763 -26.00 27.38 25.77
N ALA A 764 -25.80 27.78 27.03
CA ALA A 764 -25.72 29.19 27.44
C ALA A 764 -24.60 29.95 26.71
N ASP A 765 -23.49 29.28 26.36
CA ASP A 765 -22.42 29.83 25.51
C ASP A 765 -22.87 30.22 24.07
N VAL A 766 -24.03 29.74 23.59
CA VAL A 766 -24.44 29.85 22.17
C VAL A 766 -25.88 30.31 21.90
N ASP A 767 -26.78 30.23 22.88
CA ASP A 767 -28.21 30.54 22.77
C ASP A 767 -28.68 31.46 23.91
N ASP A 768 -29.13 32.67 23.54
CA ASP A 768 -29.32 33.79 24.48
C ASP A 768 -30.47 33.53 25.49
N GLU A 769 -31.50 32.78 25.12
CA GLU A 769 -32.64 32.46 26.00
C GLU A 769 -32.24 31.51 27.14
N VAL A 770 -31.32 30.57 26.87
CA VAL A 770 -30.75 29.70 27.91
C VAL A 770 -29.70 30.45 28.74
N ALA A 771 -28.95 31.38 28.12
CA ALA A 771 -27.99 32.21 28.83
C ALA A 771 -28.67 33.11 29.89
N GLU A 772 -29.79 33.75 29.57
CA GLU A 772 -30.54 34.58 30.53
C GLU A 772 -31.06 33.76 31.72
N LEU A 773 -31.61 32.56 31.49
CA LEU A 773 -32.07 31.68 32.58
C LEU A 773 -30.89 31.21 33.47
N PHE A 774 -29.80 30.77 32.85
CA PHE A 774 -28.61 30.28 33.54
C PHE A 774 -27.92 31.36 34.39
N LEU A 775 -27.82 32.59 33.89
CA LEU A 775 -27.22 33.72 34.62
C LEU A 775 -28.07 34.23 35.79
N ASN A 776 -29.35 33.88 35.86
CA ASN A 776 -30.26 34.22 36.96
C ASN A 776 -30.46 33.08 37.98
N ASP A 777 -29.68 31.99 37.87
CA ASP A 777 -29.83 30.74 38.66
C ASP A 777 -31.24 30.08 38.50
N GLU A 778 -31.92 30.27 37.36
CA GLU A 778 -33.25 29.69 37.09
C GLU A 778 -33.18 28.29 36.44
N GLU A 779 -34.08 27.38 36.83
CA GLU A 779 -34.13 26.02 36.25
C GLU A 779 -34.62 26.03 34.79
N VAL A 780 -33.71 25.78 33.85
CA VAL A 780 -34.01 25.70 32.41
C VAL A 780 -35.02 24.57 32.10
N PRO A 781 -36.24 24.88 31.61
CA PRO A 781 -37.24 23.87 31.26
C PRO A 781 -36.80 22.99 30.08
N SER A 782 -37.13 21.70 30.11
CA SER A 782 -36.80 20.73 29.06
C SER A 782 -37.28 21.14 27.66
N VAL A 783 -38.43 21.82 27.57
CA VAL A 783 -38.98 22.35 26.33
C VAL A 783 -38.11 23.47 25.75
N ILE A 784 -37.66 24.42 26.58
CA ILE A 784 -36.79 25.53 26.15
C ILE A 784 -35.42 24.96 25.77
N LEU A 785 -34.87 24.04 26.57
CA LEU A 785 -33.62 23.34 26.28
C LEU A 785 -33.66 22.61 24.93
N ALA A 786 -34.74 21.88 24.63
CA ALA A 786 -34.90 21.21 23.33
C ALA A 786 -34.99 22.19 22.15
N GLN A 787 -35.64 23.35 22.35
CA GLN A 787 -35.73 24.40 21.33
C GLN A 787 -34.38 25.09 21.10
N ALA A 788 -33.65 25.42 22.16
CA ALA A 788 -32.31 25.98 22.10
C ALA A 788 -31.31 25.04 21.40
N ILE A 789 -31.33 23.73 21.70
CA ILE A 789 -30.52 22.73 20.97
C ILE A 789 -30.86 22.76 19.48
N ARG A 790 -32.14 22.82 19.08
CA ARG A 790 -32.53 22.93 17.67
C ARG A 790 -32.00 24.21 17.04
N ARG A 791 -32.20 25.38 17.68
CA ARG A 791 -31.72 26.69 17.19
C ARG A 791 -30.20 26.68 16.98
N ALA A 792 -29.44 26.28 18.00
CA ALA A 792 -27.98 26.26 17.95
C ALA A 792 -27.42 25.22 16.96
N THR A 793 -28.10 24.07 16.77
CA THR A 793 -27.72 23.05 15.76
C THR A 793 -27.94 23.54 14.34
N VAL A 794 -29.13 24.12 14.05
CA VAL A 794 -29.46 24.66 12.72
C VAL A 794 -28.59 25.89 12.39
N ALA A 795 -28.24 26.70 13.40
CA ALA A 795 -27.32 27.84 13.26
C ALA A 795 -25.82 27.46 13.20
N LEU A 796 -25.48 26.16 13.13
CA LEU A 796 -24.11 25.63 13.09
C LEU A 796 -23.22 25.96 14.30
N LYS A 797 -23.78 26.55 15.36
CA LYS A 797 -23.04 26.93 16.58
C LYS A 797 -22.72 25.73 17.49
N PHE A 798 -23.57 24.70 17.48
CA PHE A 798 -23.52 23.57 18.41
C PHE A 798 -23.73 22.23 17.70
N SER A 799 -23.10 21.17 18.22
CA SER A 799 -23.35 19.78 17.79
C SER A 799 -23.82 18.93 18.97
N PRO A 800 -25.09 18.49 19.01
CA PRO A 800 -25.57 17.56 20.03
C PRO A 800 -24.91 16.19 19.83
N VAL A 801 -24.40 15.61 20.92
CA VAL A 801 -23.70 14.32 20.89
C VAL A 801 -24.58 13.20 21.46
N PHE A 802 -24.80 12.19 20.64
CA PHE A 802 -25.52 10.95 20.91
C PHE A 802 -24.51 9.80 21.09
N VAL A 803 -24.89 8.73 21.81
CA VAL A 803 -24.01 7.60 22.12
C VAL A 803 -24.71 6.27 21.85
N GLY A 804 -23.99 5.24 21.38
CA GLY A 804 -24.57 3.92 21.19
C GLY A 804 -23.68 2.89 20.51
N SER A 805 -24.30 1.79 20.10
CA SER A 805 -23.68 0.70 19.35
C SER A 805 -24.64 0.18 18.28
N ALA A 806 -24.26 0.39 17.02
CA ALA A 806 -24.98 -0.15 15.88
C ALA A 806 -24.87 -1.69 15.77
N ILE A 807 -23.89 -2.34 16.42
CA ILE A 807 -23.75 -3.80 16.41
C ILE A 807 -24.50 -4.46 17.58
N LYS A 808 -24.46 -3.87 18.79
CA LYS A 808 -25.26 -4.33 19.94
C LYS A 808 -26.72 -3.86 19.92
N ASN A 809 -27.14 -3.09 18.91
CA ASN A 809 -28.52 -2.65 18.69
C ASN A 809 -29.04 -1.67 19.77
N THR A 810 -28.15 -0.82 20.28
CA THR A 810 -28.42 0.07 21.43
C THR A 810 -28.17 1.53 21.08
N GLY A 811 -29.10 2.43 21.43
CA GLY A 811 -28.96 3.88 21.23
C GLY A 811 -29.22 4.41 19.81
N VAL A 812 -29.63 3.54 18.87
CA VAL A 812 -29.89 3.95 17.47
C VAL A 812 -31.22 4.70 17.32
N GLN A 813 -32.30 4.20 17.93
CA GLN A 813 -33.63 4.83 17.85
C GLN A 813 -33.66 6.21 18.54
N PRO A 814 -33.06 6.41 19.73
CA PRO A 814 -32.94 7.74 20.34
C PRO A 814 -32.13 8.75 19.51
N MET A 815 -31.21 8.28 18.65
CA MET A 815 -30.50 9.12 17.69
C MET A 815 -31.38 9.48 16.48
N LEU A 816 -32.26 8.59 16.02
CA LEU A 816 -33.27 8.91 14.99
C LEU A 816 -34.31 9.93 15.48
N ASP A 817 -34.73 9.85 16.74
CA ASP A 817 -35.55 10.91 17.35
C ASP A 817 -34.78 12.25 17.36
N GLY A 818 -33.47 12.21 17.66
CA GLY A 818 -32.57 13.36 17.57
C GLY A 818 -32.44 13.95 16.16
N VAL A 819 -32.40 13.11 15.12
CA VAL A 819 -32.46 13.53 13.70
C VAL A 819 -33.74 14.32 13.42
N CYS A 820 -34.90 13.80 13.85
CA CYS A 820 -36.17 14.48 13.64
C CYS A 820 -36.26 15.78 14.46
N ALA A 821 -35.80 15.77 15.71
CA ALA A 821 -35.92 16.89 16.65
C ALA A 821 -34.95 18.05 16.37
N TYR A 822 -33.69 17.79 16.02
CA TYR A 822 -32.63 18.81 16.03
C TYR A 822 -32.04 19.17 14.67
N LEU A 823 -32.13 18.30 13.64
CA LEU A 823 -31.68 18.67 12.29
C LEU A 823 -32.70 19.51 11.54
N ALA A 824 -32.19 20.32 10.60
CA ALA A 824 -32.99 21.21 9.78
C ALA A 824 -33.96 20.44 8.87
N ASN A 825 -35.05 21.12 8.50
CA ASN A 825 -35.95 20.72 7.42
C ASN A 825 -35.66 21.54 6.14
N PRO A 826 -36.16 21.13 4.95
CA PRO A 826 -35.80 21.77 3.69
C PRO A 826 -36.38 23.19 3.49
N ALA A 827 -37.16 23.72 4.44
CA ALA A 827 -37.61 25.11 4.48
C ALA A 827 -36.79 26.02 5.43
N GLU A 828 -36.01 25.44 6.34
CA GLU A 828 -35.06 26.15 7.21
C GLU A 828 -33.67 26.27 6.54
N SER A 829 -33.34 25.33 5.66
CA SER A 829 -32.11 25.29 4.86
C SER A 829 -32.06 26.46 3.86
N VAL A 830 -31.10 27.38 4.05
CA VAL A 830 -30.95 28.57 3.18
C VAL A 830 -30.23 28.20 1.89
N VAL A 831 -30.99 28.02 0.81
CA VAL A 831 -30.45 27.64 -0.51
C VAL A 831 -30.34 28.85 -1.44
N THR A 832 -29.18 28.96 -2.11
CA THR A 832 -28.89 30.04 -3.06
C THR A 832 -28.44 29.50 -4.43
N ALA A 833 -28.67 30.30 -5.48
CA ALA A 833 -28.27 30.04 -6.87
C ALA A 833 -27.69 31.30 -7.53
N GLN A 834 -27.05 31.17 -8.69
CA GLN A 834 -26.61 32.30 -9.51
C GLN A 834 -27.52 32.43 -10.74
N ASP A 835 -27.94 33.64 -11.12
CA ASP A 835 -28.57 33.87 -12.42
C ASP A 835 -27.49 34.07 -13.49
N THR A 836 -27.51 33.23 -14.52
CA THR A 836 -26.55 33.31 -15.65
C THR A 836 -26.70 34.57 -16.52
N LYS A 837 -27.73 35.40 -16.28
CA LYS A 837 -27.83 36.76 -16.85
C LYS A 837 -26.90 37.78 -16.16
N LEU A 838 -26.55 37.55 -14.90
CA LEU A 838 -25.71 38.44 -14.11
C LEU A 838 -24.23 38.05 -14.25
N PRO A 839 -23.28 38.98 -14.05
CA PRO A 839 -21.86 38.63 -14.02
C PRO A 839 -21.57 37.66 -12.86
N VAL A 840 -20.57 36.78 -13.03
CA VAL A 840 -20.22 35.73 -12.03
C VAL A 840 -19.84 36.31 -10.66
N SER A 841 -19.43 37.59 -10.61
CA SER A 841 -19.15 38.34 -9.38
C SER A 841 -20.40 38.87 -8.64
N ALA A 842 -21.61 38.65 -9.17
CA ALA A 842 -22.85 39.05 -8.50
C ALA A 842 -23.12 38.15 -7.26
N PRO A 843 -23.68 38.71 -6.17
CA PRO A 843 -24.10 37.91 -5.02
C PRO A 843 -25.23 36.93 -5.44
N PRO A 844 -25.31 35.75 -4.82
CA PRO A 844 -26.24 34.73 -5.24
C PRO A 844 -27.67 35.03 -4.78
N VAL A 845 -28.64 34.63 -5.61
CA VAL A 845 -30.08 34.79 -5.40
C VAL A 845 -30.59 33.73 -4.42
N HIS A 846 -31.43 34.13 -3.46
CA HIS A 846 -32.09 33.19 -2.54
C HIS A 846 -33.27 32.48 -3.23
N LEU A 847 -33.32 31.15 -3.11
CA LEU A 847 -34.43 30.34 -3.63
C LEU A 847 -35.55 30.19 -2.58
N VAL A 848 -36.79 29.98 -3.02
CA VAL A 848 -37.95 29.77 -2.14
C VAL A 848 -38.54 28.38 -2.37
N PRO A 849 -38.56 27.47 -1.38
CA PRO A 849 -39.01 26.07 -1.54
C PRO A 849 -40.55 25.92 -1.59
N ALA A 850 -41.22 26.73 -2.40
CA ALA A 850 -42.65 26.65 -2.68
C ALA A 850 -42.91 25.87 -3.98
N ALA A 851 -43.91 24.98 -3.99
CA ALA A 851 -44.22 24.16 -5.18
C ALA A 851 -44.73 24.96 -6.40
N ALA A 852 -45.17 26.20 -6.18
CA ALA A 852 -45.64 27.14 -7.20
C ALA A 852 -44.54 28.05 -7.81
N ALA A 853 -43.32 28.03 -7.25
CA ALA A 853 -42.19 28.78 -7.81
C ALA A 853 -41.65 28.11 -9.10
N PRO A 854 -40.85 28.81 -9.92
CA PRO A 854 -40.17 28.20 -11.07
C PRO A 854 -39.31 27.00 -10.67
N LEU A 855 -39.32 25.95 -11.49
CA LEU A 855 -38.54 24.73 -11.20
C LEU A 855 -37.04 25.03 -11.18
N VAL A 856 -36.37 24.62 -10.10
CA VAL A 856 -34.91 24.48 -10.03
C VAL A 856 -34.58 23.14 -9.37
N ALA A 857 -33.87 22.28 -10.11
CA ALA A 857 -33.40 20.98 -9.65
C ALA A 857 -31.91 20.77 -9.98
N LEU A 858 -31.19 20.08 -9.10
CA LEU A 858 -29.76 19.79 -9.25
C LEU A 858 -29.53 18.29 -9.45
N ALA A 859 -28.92 17.90 -10.58
CA ALA A 859 -28.44 16.53 -10.78
C ALA A 859 -27.14 16.32 -10.01
N PHE A 860 -27.08 15.29 -9.16
CA PHE A 860 -25.91 15.06 -8.29
C PHE A 860 -25.29 13.68 -8.48
N LYS A 861 -26.05 12.59 -8.42
CA LYS A 861 -25.55 11.24 -8.75
C LYS A 861 -26.01 10.83 -10.15
N LEU A 862 -25.08 10.27 -10.93
CA LEU A 862 -25.37 9.52 -12.15
C LEU A 862 -25.08 8.05 -11.90
N GLU A 863 -25.93 7.17 -12.42
CA GLU A 863 -25.82 5.73 -12.21
C GLU A 863 -26.36 5.02 -13.46
N GLU A 864 -25.58 4.15 -14.10
CA GLU A 864 -26.07 3.35 -15.24
C GLU A 864 -26.25 1.90 -14.78
N GLY A 865 -27.52 1.54 -14.52
CA GLY A 865 -27.90 0.22 -14.04
C GLY A 865 -28.65 -0.61 -15.08
N ARG A 866 -29.30 -1.69 -14.64
CA ARG A 866 -30.12 -2.58 -15.48
C ARG A 866 -31.29 -1.88 -16.21
N PHE A 867 -31.62 -0.66 -15.78
CA PHE A 867 -32.70 0.18 -16.33
C PHE A 867 -32.18 1.31 -17.24
N GLY A 868 -30.88 1.31 -17.57
CA GLY A 868 -30.19 2.38 -18.29
C GLY A 868 -29.69 3.50 -17.36
N GLN A 869 -29.34 4.64 -17.94
CA GLN A 869 -28.85 5.81 -17.19
C GLN A 869 -29.95 6.44 -16.34
N LEU A 870 -29.77 6.33 -15.02
CA LEU A 870 -30.47 7.06 -13.97
C LEU A 870 -29.72 8.37 -13.67
N THR A 871 -30.47 9.45 -13.48
CA THR A 871 -29.97 10.73 -12.98
C THR A 871 -30.74 11.09 -11.72
N TYR A 872 -30.05 11.07 -10.58
CA TYR A 872 -30.61 11.49 -9.29
C TYR A 872 -30.59 13.01 -9.19
N MET A 873 -31.76 13.58 -8.89
CA MET A 873 -31.97 15.02 -8.77
C MET A 873 -32.60 15.37 -7.42
N ARG A 874 -32.15 16.46 -6.80
CA ARG A 874 -32.89 17.14 -5.72
C ARG A 874 -33.64 18.34 -6.31
N VAL A 875 -34.91 18.49 -5.99
CA VAL A 875 -35.71 19.68 -6.32
C VAL A 875 -35.57 20.70 -5.19
N TYR A 876 -35.22 21.95 -5.50
CA TYR A 876 -35.08 23.02 -4.51
C TYR A 876 -36.29 23.95 -4.48
N GLN A 877 -36.84 24.29 -5.64
CA GLN A 877 -38.06 25.08 -5.78
C GLN A 877 -38.88 24.63 -7.00
N GLY A 878 -40.19 24.89 -6.99
CA GLY A 878 -41.13 24.39 -7.99
C GLY A 878 -41.42 22.89 -7.87
N SER A 879 -42.16 22.35 -8.84
CA SER A 879 -42.50 20.92 -8.94
C SER A 879 -42.11 20.35 -10.31
N MET A 880 -41.80 19.06 -10.34
CA MET A 880 -41.48 18.32 -11.56
C MET A 880 -42.44 17.15 -11.74
N LYS A 881 -43.03 17.03 -12.93
CA LYS A 881 -44.10 16.07 -13.25
C LYS A 881 -43.70 15.13 -14.39
N LYS A 882 -44.21 13.90 -14.34
CA LYS A 882 -44.04 12.89 -15.38
C LYS A 882 -44.58 13.40 -16.72
N GLY A 883 -43.75 13.41 -17.75
CA GLY A 883 -44.06 13.96 -19.08
C GLY A 883 -43.72 15.45 -19.27
N GLN A 884 -43.32 16.20 -18.23
CA GLN A 884 -42.91 17.60 -18.33
C GLN A 884 -41.64 17.76 -19.18
N PHE A 885 -41.47 18.96 -19.77
CA PHE A 885 -40.20 19.36 -20.37
C PHE A 885 -39.41 20.23 -19.39
N ILE A 886 -38.13 19.94 -19.26
CA ILE A 886 -37.15 20.72 -18.49
C ILE A 886 -36.02 21.16 -19.41
N PHE A 887 -35.27 22.16 -18.99
CA PHE A 887 -34.15 22.74 -19.73
C PHE A 887 -32.88 22.57 -18.92
N HIS A 888 -31.82 22.11 -19.57
CA HIS A 888 -30.50 21.98 -18.98
C HIS A 888 -29.80 23.34 -18.93
N GLY A 889 -29.47 23.85 -17.73
CA GLY A 889 -28.99 25.22 -17.52
C GLY A 889 -27.70 25.55 -18.27
N ARG A 890 -26.74 24.61 -18.34
CA ARG A 890 -25.43 24.84 -18.96
C ARG A 890 -25.42 24.75 -20.49
N SER A 891 -26.37 24.05 -21.12
CA SER A 891 -26.40 23.91 -22.60
C SER A 891 -27.70 24.33 -23.29
N GLY A 892 -28.71 24.78 -22.54
CA GLY A 892 -30.03 25.15 -23.06
C GLY A 892 -30.85 23.99 -23.65
N LYS A 893 -30.30 22.76 -23.67
CA LYS A 893 -30.92 21.58 -24.27
C LYS A 893 -32.23 21.25 -23.54
N LYS A 894 -33.34 21.28 -24.28
CA LYS A 894 -34.67 20.88 -23.79
C LYS A 894 -34.75 19.36 -23.72
N VAL A 895 -35.11 18.82 -22.56
CA VAL A 895 -35.22 17.39 -22.26
C VAL A 895 -36.65 17.09 -21.78
N LYS A 896 -37.17 15.89 -22.05
CA LYS A 896 -38.47 15.44 -21.55
C LYS A 896 -38.30 14.44 -20.41
N VAL A 897 -38.95 14.70 -19.28
CA VAL A 897 -39.03 13.80 -18.13
C VAL A 897 -39.92 12.61 -18.51
N ALA A 898 -39.33 11.46 -18.84
CA ALA A 898 -40.08 10.30 -19.29
C ALA A 898 -40.78 9.54 -18.14
N ARG A 899 -40.04 9.28 -17.06
CA ARG A 899 -40.47 8.62 -15.82
C ARG A 899 -39.76 9.29 -14.64
N LEU A 900 -40.43 9.32 -13.49
CA LEU A 900 -39.87 9.72 -12.19
C LEU A 900 -39.97 8.52 -11.25
N ALA A 901 -38.96 8.31 -10.42
CA ALA A 901 -38.99 7.27 -9.39
C ALA A 901 -38.30 7.70 -8.10
N ARG A 902 -38.75 7.14 -6.97
CA ARG A 902 -37.96 7.07 -5.73
C ARG A 902 -37.20 5.76 -5.72
N MET A 903 -35.91 5.81 -5.39
CA MET A 903 -35.04 4.64 -5.30
C MET A 903 -34.87 4.23 -3.84
N HIS A 904 -34.85 2.92 -3.60
CA HIS A 904 -34.51 2.33 -2.32
C HIS A 904 -33.50 1.21 -2.57
N SER A 905 -32.20 1.56 -2.62
CA SER A 905 -31.15 0.67 -3.14
C SER A 905 -31.58 0.19 -4.55
N ASN A 906 -31.65 -1.11 -4.79
CA ASN A 906 -32.05 -1.71 -6.06
C ASN A 906 -33.57 -1.69 -6.36
N GLU A 907 -34.42 -1.24 -5.44
CA GLU A 907 -35.89 -1.20 -5.59
C GLU A 907 -36.39 0.18 -6.04
N MET A 908 -37.47 0.21 -6.82
CA MET A 908 -37.93 1.38 -7.57
C MET A 908 -39.44 1.61 -7.39
N GLU A 909 -39.82 2.76 -6.85
CA GLU A 909 -41.21 3.21 -6.70
C GLU A 909 -41.48 4.32 -7.73
N GLU A 910 -42.37 4.08 -8.71
CA GLU A 910 -42.76 5.14 -9.66
C GLU A 910 -43.63 6.20 -8.98
N ILE A 911 -43.34 7.47 -9.31
CA ILE A 911 -44.13 8.63 -8.88
C ILE A 911 -44.52 9.47 -10.09
N ASP A 912 -45.64 10.18 -10.02
CA ASP A 912 -46.11 11.03 -11.13
C ASP A 912 -45.71 12.51 -10.96
N GLU A 913 -45.42 12.95 -9.74
CA GLU A 913 -44.99 14.32 -9.38
C GLU A 913 -44.04 14.31 -8.20
N ILE A 914 -43.10 15.25 -8.17
CA ILE A 914 -42.20 15.54 -7.04
C ILE A 914 -42.17 17.04 -6.73
N GLY A 915 -42.25 17.38 -5.44
CA GLY A 915 -42.23 18.75 -4.92
C GLY A 915 -40.85 19.21 -4.43
N PRO A 916 -40.73 20.48 -3.99
CA PRO A 916 -39.47 21.02 -3.50
C PRO A 916 -39.06 20.34 -2.19
N GLY A 917 -37.75 20.24 -1.98
CA GLY A 917 -37.13 19.53 -0.87
C GLY A 917 -36.85 18.06 -1.16
N GLU A 918 -37.56 17.41 -2.10
CA GLU A 918 -37.48 15.96 -2.33
C GLU A 918 -36.39 15.54 -3.35
N ILE A 919 -36.07 14.24 -3.32
CA ILE A 919 -35.08 13.59 -4.20
C ILE A 919 -35.77 12.51 -5.06
N CYS A 920 -35.47 12.48 -6.36
CA CYS A 920 -35.90 11.43 -7.29
C CYS A 920 -34.79 10.98 -8.24
N ALA A 921 -34.92 9.78 -8.80
CA ALA A 921 -34.22 9.37 -10.01
C ALA A 921 -35.08 9.64 -11.26
N THR A 922 -34.42 10.02 -12.34
CA THR A 922 -35.00 10.27 -13.68
C THR A 922 -34.25 9.46 -14.74
N PHE A 923 -34.89 9.14 -15.87
CA PHE A 923 -34.37 8.18 -16.85
C PHE A 923 -33.93 8.85 -18.16
N GLY A 924 -32.76 8.46 -18.68
CA GLY A 924 -32.32 8.81 -20.04
C GLY A 924 -31.96 10.30 -20.22
N ILE A 925 -31.66 11.00 -19.13
CA ILE A 925 -31.23 12.41 -19.16
C ILE A 925 -29.71 12.46 -19.26
N GLU A 926 -29.21 12.78 -20.46
CA GLU A 926 -27.77 13.00 -20.66
C GLU A 926 -27.33 14.34 -20.03
N CYS A 927 -26.56 14.25 -18.94
CA CYS A 927 -25.92 15.37 -18.26
C CYS A 927 -24.63 14.92 -17.53
N SER A 928 -23.96 15.86 -16.86
CA SER A 928 -22.87 15.63 -15.92
C SER A 928 -23.36 15.78 -14.47
N SER A 929 -22.64 15.19 -13.52
CA SER A 929 -22.84 15.48 -12.10
C SER A 929 -22.60 16.97 -11.81
N GLY A 930 -23.52 17.61 -11.08
CA GLY A 930 -23.50 19.05 -10.77
C GLY A 930 -24.30 19.93 -11.74
N ASP A 931 -24.86 19.38 -12.83
CA ASP A 931 -25.69 20.14 -13.76
C ASP A 931 -27.05 20.54 -13.17
N THR A 932 -27.47 21.78 -13.42
CA THR A 932 -28.78 22.33 -12.99
C THR A 932 -29.82 22.22 -14.09
N PHE A 933 -31.07 21.97 -13.70
CA PHE A 933 -32.24 21.92 -14.58
C PHE A 933 -33.32 22.90 -14.13
N THR A 934 -33.93 23.61 -15.08
CA THR A 934 -35.08 24.52 -14.83
C THR A 934 -36.27 24.19 -15.73
N ASP A 935 -37.40 24.86 -15.52
CA ASP A 935 -38.56 24.83 -16.45
C ASP A 935 -38.38 25.70 -17.71
N GLY A 936 -37.27 26.44 -17.82
CA GLY A 936 -37.00 27.37 -18.90
C GLY A 936 -37.60 28.77 -18.73
N SER A 937 -38.33 29.04 -17.64
CA SER A 937 -38.72 30.41 -17.26
C SER A 937 -37.61 31.16 -16.53
N THR A 938 -36.73 30.42 -15.82
CA THR A 938 -35.58 30.95 -15.09
C THR A 938 -34.25 30.46 -15.65
N THR A 939 -33.24 31.31 -15.52
CA THR A 939 -31.84 31.12 -15.96
C THR A 939 -30.90 30.83 -14.79
N PHE A 940 -31.46 30.38 -13.67
CA PHE A 940 -30.73 30.05 -12.45
C PHE A 940 -29.91 28.77 -12.61
N THR A 941 -28.68 28.81 -12.12
CA THR A 941 -27.75 27.68 -12.04
C THR A 941 -27.26 27.58 -10.59
N MET A 942 -27.24 26.38 -10.03
CA MET A 942 -26.73 26.16 -8.67
C MET A 942 -25.21 26.35 -8.64
N SER A 943 -24.67 26.79 -7.49
CA SER A 943 -23.22 26.87 -7.31
C SER A 943 -22.55 25.53 -7.59
N SER A 944 -21.49 25.57 -8.41
CA SER A 944 -20.69 24.40 -8.76
C SER A 944 -20.07 23.76 -7.52
N MET A 945 -19.88 22.45 -7.58
CA MET A 945 -19.22 21.70 -6.53
C MET A 945 -17.73 22.04 -6.45
N PHE A 946 -17.12 21.90 -5.27
CA PHE A 946 -15.68 21.81 -5.17
C PHE A 946 -15.22 20.45 -5.72
N VAL A 947 -14.50 20.47 -6.84
CA VAL A 947 -13.85 19.28 -7.41
C VAL A 947 -12.35 19.40 -7.13
N PRO A 948 -11.76 18.52 -6.31
CA PRO A 948 -10.32 18.53 -6.06
C PRO A 948 -9.51 18.10 -7.29
N GLU A 949 -8.26 18.56 -7.36
CA GLU A 949 -7.29 18.13 -8.38
C GLU A 949 -6.84 16.67 -8.15
N PRO A 950 -6.74 15.83 -9.20
CA PRO A 950 -6.29 14.45 -9.05
C PRO A 950 -4.78 14.36 -8.77
N VAL A 951 -4.42 13.60 -7.72
CA VAL A 951 -3.06 13.51 -7.16
C VAL A 951 -2.25 12.30 -7.63
N ILE A 952 -2.81 11.45 -8.50
CA ILE A 952 -2.12 10.32 -9.13
C ILE A 952 -2.57 10.15 -10.58
N SER A 953 -1.64 9.75 -11.44
CA SER A 953 -1.88 9.42 -12.85
C SER A 953 -1.25 8.07 -13.21
N LEU A 954 -1.96 7.28 -14.00
CA LEU A 954 -1.53 5.99 -14.56
C LEU A 954 -1.76 5.98 -16.07
N ALA A 955 -0.83 5.39 -16.83
CA ALA A 955 -1.10 5.00 -18.20
C ALA A 955 -1.99 3.75 -18.19
N ILE A 956 -2.99 3.70 -19.08
CA ILE A 956 -3.88 2.56 -19.25
C ILE A 956 -3.94 2.13 -20.71
N LYS A 957 -3.95 0.81 -20.93
CA LYS A 957 -4.05 0.21 -22.26
C LYS A 957 -4.91 -1.06 -22.21
N PRO A 958 -5.86 -1.25 -23.15
CA PRO A 958 -6.62 -2.51 -23.25
C PRO A 958 -5.71 -3.68 -23.68
N THR A 959 -6.00 -4.90 -23.22
CA THR A 959 -5.30 -6.09 -23.68
C THR A 959 -5.76 -6.47 -25.10
N GLY A 960 -4.81 -6.64 -26.03
CA GLY A 960 -5.11 -6.95 -27.43
C GLY A 960 -5.44 -5.72 -28.29
N GLN A 961 -6.63 -5.70 -28.90
CA GLN A 961 -7.10 -4.59 -29.75
C GLN A 961 -8.06 -3.68 -28.97
N GLU A 962 -7.98 -2.36 -29.20
CA GLU A 962 -8.94 -1.42 -28.60
C GLU A 962 -10.35 -1.70 -29.11
N THR A 963 -11.27 -1.94 -28.19
CA THR A 963 -12.70 -2.10 -28.51
C THR A 963 -13.45 -0.78 -28.27
N PRO A 964 -14.54 -0.50 -29.00
CA PRO A 964 -15.40 0.66 -28.72
C PRO A 964 -16.06 0.65 -27.33
N ASN A 965 -15.85 -0.38 -26.50
CA ASN A 965 -16.25 -0.38 -25.10
C ASN A 965 -15.29 0.44 -24.23
N PHE A 966 -13.99 0.42 -24.54
CA PHE A 966 -12.95 1.13 -23.77
C PHE A 966 -13.20 2.65 -23.74
N SER A 967 -13.27 3.25 -24.93
CA SER A 967 -13.50 4.68 -25.09
C SER A 967 -14.91 5.09 -24.62
N ARG A 968 -15.91 4.19 -24.61
CA ARG A 968 -17.23 4.43 -23.99
C ARG A 968 -17.18 4.41 -22.47
N ALA A 969 -16.47 3.45 -21.86
CA ALA A 969 -16.32 3.36 -20.41
C ALA A 969 -15.62 4.59 -19.84
N LEU A 970 -14.50 5.02 -20.45
CA LEU A 970 -13.77 6.22 -20.03
C LEU A 970 -14.64 7.49 -20.10
N ASN A 971 -15.38 7.70 -21.21
CA ASN A 971 -16.30 8.83 -21.35
C ASN A 971 -17.48 8.77 -20.37
N ARG A 972 -17.95 7.58 -19.97
CA ARG A 972 -18.93 7.43 -18.90
C ARG A 972 -18.33 7.82 -17.57
N PHE A 973 -17.20 7.23 -17.16
CA PHE A 973 -16.64 7.45 -15.83
C PHE A 973 -16.22 8.91 -15.62
N GLN A 974 -15.75 9.61 -16.65
CA GLN A 974 -15.50 11.06 -16.60
C GLN A 974 -16.79 11.93 -16.49
N LYS A 975 -17.96 11.42 -16.93
CA LYS A 975 -19.27 12.05 -16.65
C LYS A 975 -19.80 11.67 -15.25
N GLU A 976 -19.55 10.42 -14.84
CA GLU A 976 -19.94 9.83 -13.55
C GLU A 976 -19.15 10.44 -12.39
N ASP A 977 -17.92 10.90 -12.59
CA ASP A 977 -17.02 11.47 -11.59
C ASP A 977 -16.08 12.52 -12.21
N PRO A 978 -16.16 13.80 -11.80
CA PRO A 978 -15.33 14.87 -12.36
C PRO A 978 -13.85 14.85 -11.88
N THR A 979 -13.50 14.06 -10.85
CA THR A 979 -12.09 13.89 -10.44
C THR A 979 -11.35 12.88 -11.31
N PHE A 980 -12.08 11.96 -11.98
CA PHE A 980 -11.54 11.00 -12.93
C PHE A 980 -11.22 11.69 -14.28
N LYS A 981 -10.09 12.41 -14.33
CA LYS A 981 -9.63 13.10 -15.54
C LYS A 981 -8.95 12.09 -16.49
N VAL A 982 -9.46 12.00 -17.72
CA VAL A 982 -8.85 11.22 -18.82
C VAL A 982 -8.26 12.17 -19.85
N HIS A 983 -7.03 11.92 -20.27
CA HIS A 983 -6.41 12.61 -21.41
C HIS A 983 -5.52 11.65 -22.22
N ILE A 984 -5.19 12.04 -23.45
CA ILE A 984 -4.17 11.37 -24.26
C ILE A 984 -2.98 12.32 -24.31
N ASP A 985 -1.81 11.87 -23.86
CA ASP A 985 -0.58 12.66 -24.05
C ASP A 985 -0.22 12.69 -25.55
N GLN A 986 0.07 13.88 -26.06
CA GLN A 986 0.28 14.07 -27.50
C GLN A 986 1.60 13.47 -27.99
N GLU A 987 2.60 13.35 -27.11
CA GLU A 987 3.94 12.87 -27.45
C GLU A 987 4.05 11.34 -27.37
N SER A 988 3.78 10.76 -26.20
CA SER A 988 3.79 9.30 -25.99
C SER A 988 2.62 8.60 -26.69
N LYS A 989 1.49 9.30 -26.87
CA LYS A 989 0.21 8.78 -27.40
C LYS A 989 -0.41 7.71 -26.51
N GLU A 990 -0.02 7.70 -25.23
CA GLU A 990 -0.62 6.88 -24.18
C GLU A 990 -1.91 7.54 -23.66
N THR A 991 -2.90 6.72 -23.32
CA THR A 991 -4.10 7.20 -22.60
C THR A 991 -3.76 7.23 -21.11
N ILE A 992 -3.81 8.42 -20.51
CA ILE A 992 -3.51 8.66 -19.11
C ILE A 992 -4.82 8.90 -18.36
N ILE A 993 -5.05 8.10 -17.33
CA ILE A 993 -6.13 8.29 -16.36
C ILE A 993 -5.56 8.88 -15.08
N SER A 994 -6.24 9.87 -14.51
CA SER A 994 -5.84 10.55 -13.28
C SER A 994 -7.00 10.55 -12.27
N GLY A 995 -6.69 10.45 -10.99
CA GLY A 995 -7.70 10.38 -9.93
C GLY A 995 -7.17 10.69 -8.53
N MET A 996 -8.00 10.46 -7.52
CA MET A 996 -7.74 10.86 -6.13
C MET A 996 -6.82 9.93 -5.33
N GLY A 997 -6.49 8.75 -5.86
CA GLY A 997 -5.57 7.81 -5.21
C GLY A 997 -5.46 6.48 -5.96
N GLU A 998 -4.62 5.58 -5.44
CA GLU A 998 -4.28 4.32 -6.10
C GLU A 998 -5.46 3.34 -6.09
N LEU A 999 -6.20 3.26 -4.98
CA LEU A 999 -7.43 2.48 -4.85
C LEU A 999 -8.55 3.04 -5.74
N HIS A 1000 -8.59 4.36 -5.94
CA HIS A 1000 -9.49 5.00 -6.92
C HIS A 1000 -9.32 4.38 -8.32
N LEU A 1001 -8.09 4.36 -8.82
CA LEU A 1001 -7.79 3.91 -10.18
C LEU A 1001 -7.86 2.38 -10.29
N GLU A 1002 -7.50 1.63 -9.25
CA GLU A 1002 -7.71 0.17 -9.18
C GLU A 1002 -9.19 -0.18 -9.39
N ILE A 1003 -10.09 0.49 -8.68
CA ILE A 1003 -11.54 0.25 -8.75
C ILE A 1003 -12.09 0.62 -10.13
N TYR A 1004 -11.69 1.74 -10.74
CA TYR A 1004 -12.15 2.07 -12.11
C TYR A 1004 -11.62 1.08 -13.18
N VAL A 1005 -10.43 0.51 -13.01
CA VAL A 1005 -9.88 -0.53 -13.89
C VAL A 1005 -10.65 -1.83 -13.76
N GLU A 1006 -10.94 -2.28 -12.54
CA GLU A 1006 -11.74 -3.50 -12.33
C GLU A 1006 -13.22 -3.28 -12.73
N ARG A 1007 -13.76 -2.06 -12.65
CA ARG A 1007 -15.06 -1.71 -13.25
C ARG A 1007 -15.05 -1.78 -14.78
N MET A 1008 -13.98 -1.34 -15.46
CA MET A 1008 -13.84 -1.56 -16.92
C MET A 1008 -13.82 -3.06 -17.27
N ARG A 1009 -13.18 -3.88 -16.43
CA ARG A 1009 -13.14 -5.33 -16.59
C ARG A 1009 -14.52 -5.98 -16.39
N ARG A 1010 -15.23 -5.66 -15.30
CA ARG A 1010 -16.52 -6.31 -14.96
C ARG A 1010 -17.74 -5.72 -15.68
N GLU A 1011 -17.87 -4.39 -15.77
CA GLU A 1011 -19.03 -3.75 -16.41
C GLU A 1011 -18.94 -3.80 -17.95
N TYR A 1012 -17.75 -3.59 -18.52
CA TYR A 1012 -17.55 -3.41 -19.97
C TYR A 1012 -16.87 -4.58 -20.68
N ASN A 1013 -16.41 -5.60 -19.93
CA ASN A 1013 -15.61 -6.72 -20.44
C ASN A 1013 -14.34 -6.27 -21.17
N VAL A 1014 -13.72 -5.17 -20.71
CA VAL A 1014 -12.45 -4.66 -21.23
C VAL A 1014 -11.35 -4.86 -20.18
N GLU A 1015 -10.57 -5.92 -20.36
CA GLU A 1015 -9.36 -6.11 -19.56
C GLU A 1015 -8.29 -5.10 -19.98
N CYS A 1016 -7.67 -4.47 -18.99
CA CYS A 1016 -6.71 -3.38 -19.18
C CYS A 1016 -5.46 -3.63 -18.35
N THR A 1017 -4.30 -3.34 -18.92
CA THR A 1017 -3.04 -3.21 -18.19
C THR A 1017 -2.80 -1.76 -17.82
N THR A 1018 -2.47 -1.51 -16.56
CA THR A 1018 -1.97 -0.22 -16.06
C THR A 1018 -0.44 -0.18 -16.05
N GLY A 1019 0.12 1.02 -16.18
CA GLY A 1019 1.54 1.29 -16.05
C GLY A 1019 1.79 2.69 -15.51
N ARG A 1020 3.06 3.00 -15.19
CA ARG A 1020 3.47 4.39 -14.95
C ARG A 1020 3.37 5.17 -16.28
N PRO A 1021 2.81 6.39 -16.30
CA PRO A 1021 2.87 7.24 -17.48
C PRO A 1021 4.31 7.41 -17.96
N ARG A 1022 4.54 7.34 -19.27
CA ARG A 1022 5.86 7.66 -19.80
C ARG A 1022 6.21 9.11 -19.50
N VAL A 1023 7.37 9.33 -18.90
CA VAL A 1023 7.93 10.67 -18.70
C VAL A 1023 8.48 11.18 -20.04
N ASN A 1024 8.02 12.36 -20.45
CA ASN A 1024 8.48 13.02 -21.68
C ASN A 1024 9.82 13.71 -21.40
N TYR A 1025 10.90 12.93 -21.45
CA TYR A 1025 12.27 13.43 -21.40
C TYR A 1025 12.60 14.25 -22.67
N ARG A 1026 13.66 15.06 -22.58
CA ARG A 1026 14.29 15.73 -23.74
C ARG A 1026 15.75 15.31 -23.86
N GLU A 1027 16.33 15.44 -25.04
CA GLU A 1027 17.79 15.43 -25.21
C GLU A 1027 18.28 16.85 -25.55
N THR A 1028 19.50 17.21 -25.14
CA THR A 1028 20.14 18.47 -25.58
C THR A 1028 21.66 18.29 -25.70
N ILE A 1029 22.35 19.29 -26.25
CA ILE A 1029 23.81 19.28 -26.48
C ILE A 1029 24.52 20.21 -25.49
N THR A 1030 25.74 19.87 -25.06
CA THR A 1030 26.46 20.64 -24.03
C THR A 1030 27.68 21.40 -24.52
N GLN A 1031 28.20 21.05 -25.71
CA GLN A 1031 29.33 21.75 -26.32
C GLN A 1031 29.14 21.85 -27.83
N ARG A 1032 29.76 22.88 -28.44
CA ARG A 1032 29.83 22.99 -29.88
C ARG A 1032 30.58 21.80 -30.50
N ALA A 1033 30.11 21.34 -31.65
CA ALA A 1033 30.83 20.40 -32.51
C ALA A 1033 30.67 20.79 -34.00
N ASP A 1034 31.77 20.69 -34.75
CA ASP A 1034 31.78 20.98 -36.19
C ASP A 1034 31.42 19.72 -37.01
N PHE A 1035 30.85 19.88 -38.20
CA PHE A 1035 30.50 18.79 -39.11
C PHE A 1035 30.88 19.08 -40.57
N SER A 1036 31.20 18.00 -41.31
CA SER A 1036 31.39 18.03 -42.76
C SER A 1036 30.95 16.69 -43.36
N TYR A 1037 29.68 16.56 -43.71
CA TYR A 1037 29.12 15.33 -44.28
C TYR A 1037 29.06 15.39 -45.80
N LEU A 1038 29.38 14.28 -46.47
CA LEU A 1038 29.22 14.08 -47.91
C LEU A 1038 28.30 12.90 -48.17
N HIS A 1039 27.05 13.18 -48.52
CA HIS A 1039 26.13 12.18 -49.03
C HIS A 1039 26.42 11.93 -50.51
N LYS A 1040 26.98 10.76 -50.85
CA LYS A 1040 27.17 10.32 -52.24
C LYS A 1040 26.66 8.90 -52.44
N LYS A 1041 25.63 8.73 -53.29
CA LYS A 1041 25.15 7.43 -53.77
C LYS A 1041 24.97 7.45 -55.28
N GLN A 1042 25.40 6.38 -55.95
CA GLN A 1042 25.36 6.25 -57.41
C GLN A 1042 24.90 4.83 -57.76
N SER A 1043 23.58 4.64 -57.87
CA SER A 1043 22.93 3.33 -57.98
C SER A 1043 22.05 3.24 -59.24
N GLY A 1044 22.68 3.21 -60.40
CA GLY A 1044 22.07 2.91 -61.71
C GLY A 1044 21.15 3.97 -62.33
N GLY A 1045 20.45 4.77 -61.52
CA GLY A 1045 19.60 5.90 -61.95
C GLY A 1045 20.22 7.25 -61.61
N ALA A 1046 19.36 8.27 -61.46
CA ALA A 1046 19.76 9.59 -60.97
C ALA A 1046 20.57 9.48 -59.66
N GLY A 1047 21.75 10.09 -59.61
CA GLY A 1047 22.60 10.03 -58.44
C GLY A 1047 22.06 10.87 -57.29
N GLN A 1048 22.68 10.69 -56.14
CA GLN A 1048 22.50 11.58 -54.98
C GLN A 1048 23.88 12.11 -54.59
N TYR A 1049 24.04 13.43 -54.67
CA TYR A 1049 25.23 14.15 -54.22
C TYR A 1049 24.81 15.37 -53.41
N ALA A 1050 25.29 15.50 -52.19
CA ALA A 1050 25.21 16.71 -51.39
C ALA A 1050 26.33 16.73 -50.34
N LYS A 1051 27.05 17.84 -50.22
CA LYS A 1051 27.95 18.10 -49.09
C LYS A 1051 27.42 19.27 -48.26
N VAL A 1052 27.35 19.09 -46.95
CA VAL A 1052 27.03 20.14 -45.97
C VAL A 1052 28.19 20.29 -44.99
N THR A 1053 28.51 21.53 -44.60
CA THR A 1053 29.62 21.84 -43.69
C THR A 1053 29.22 23.01 -42.78
N GLY A 1054 29.51 22.90 -41.50
CA GLY A 1054 28.98 23.80 -40.48
C GLY A 1054 29.30 23.34 -39.07
N PHE A 1055 28.53 23.81 -38.10
CA PHE A 1055 28.63 23.39 -36.70
C PHE A 1055 27.28 23.38 -36.00
N ILE A 1056 27.15 22.56 -34.96
CA ILE A 1056 26.04 22.60 -34.01
C ILE A 1056 26.54 23.13 -32.67
N GLU A 1057 25.74 23.93 -31.98
CA GLU A 1057 26.07 24.51 -30.67
C GLU A 1057 24.81 24.67 -29.80
N PRO A 1058 24.95 24.63 -28.46
CA PRO A 1058 23.83 24.92 -27.56
C PRO A 1058 23.38 26.39 -27.68
N ILE A 1059 22.08 26.60 -27.56
CA ILE A 1059 21.47 27.94 -27.38
C ILE A 1059 21.61 28.34 -25.91
N SER A 1060 21.86 29.62 -25.62
CA SER A 1060 21.93 30.11 -24.24
C SER A 1060 20.56 30.13 -23.56
N ALA A 1061 20.54 30.06 -22.23
CA ALA A 1061 19.31 30.11 -21.43
C ALA A 1061 18.53 31.43 -21.59
N GLU A 1062 19.19 32.50 -22.04
CA GLU A 1062 18.62 33.82 -22.30
C GLU A 1062 17.95 33.85 -23.68
N GLU A 1063 18.68 33.45 -24.75
CA GLU A 1063 18.12 33.29 -26.10
C GLU A 1063 16.92 32.31 -26.13
N LEU A 1064 16.93 31.28 -25.28
CA LEU A 1064 15.83 30.30 -25.14
C LEU A 1064 14.51 30.89 -24.64
N GLN A 1065 14.53 32.05 -23.97
CA GLN A 1065 13.31 32.76 -23.55
C GLN A 1065 12.77 33.70 -24.64
N GLU A 1066 13.63 34.14 -25.57
CA GLU A 1066 13.26 35.04 -26.67
C GLU A 1066 12.78 34.28 -27.93
N THR A 1067 13.07 32.97 -28.05
CA THR A 1067 12.55 32.15 -29.16
C THR A 1067 11.05 31.85 -29.04
N GLU A 1068 10.24 32.50 -29.88
CA GLU A 1068 8.86 32.10 -30.20
C GLU A 1068 8.80 30.59 -30.57
N PRO A 1069 7.78 29.84 -30.11
CA PRO A 1069 7.64 28.43 -30.44
C PRO A 1069 7.36 28.23 -31.94
N ASN A 1070 8.04 27.25 -32.54
CA ASN A 1070 7.76 26.85 -33.91
C ASN A 1070 6.35 26.22 -34.04
N LYS A 1071 5.84 26.10 -35.28
CA LYS A 1071 4.48 25.61 -35.57
C LYS A 1071 4.12 24.25 -34.94
N ASP A 1072 5.13 23.43 -34.67
CA ASP A 1072 5.01 22.08 -34.11
C ASP A 1072 5.25 22.03 -32.59
N GLY A 1073 5.27 23.20 -31.91
CA GLY A 1073 5.30 23.34 -30.45
C GLY A 1073 6.68 23.21 -29.78
N VAL A 1074 7.69 22.73 -30.49
CA VAL A 1074 9.06 22.59 -29.98
C VAL A 1074 9.70 23.97 -29.75
N LYS A 1075 10.25 24.18 -28.54
CA LYS A 1075 11.01 25.39 -28.17
C LYS A 1075 12.51 25.18 -28.41
N GLY A 1076 13.24 26.27 -28.70
CA GLY A 1076 14.70 26.24 -28.65
C GLY A 1076 15.41 25.41 -29.72
N LEU A 1077 14.89 25.34 -30.94
CA LEU A 1077 15.64 24.89 -32.12
C LEU A 1077 15.85 26.08 -33.07
N ALA A 1078 17.10 26.29 -33.49
CA ALA A 1078 17.47 27.42 -34.36
C ALA A 1078 18.32 26.98 -35.54
N PHE A 1079 18.05 27.52 -36.72
CA PHE A 1079 18.85 27.33 -37.93
C PHE A 1079 19.43 28.67 -38.40
N HIS A 1080 20.75 28.74 -38.59
CA HIS A 1080 21.43 29.94 -39.05
C HIS A 1080 22.25 29.67 -40.32
N ASN A 1081 21.87 30.31 -41.43
CA ASN A 1081 22.60 30.25 -42.68
C ASN A 1081 23.74 31.29 -42.70
N ALA A 1082 24.98 30.82 -42.66
CA ALA A 1082 26.20 31.64 -42.76
C ALA A 1082 26.94 31.45 -44.10
N ILE A 1083 26.32 30.84 -45.13
CA ILE A 1083 26.96 30.59 -46.42
C ILE A 1083 27.26 31.91 -47.15
N MET A 1084 28.54 32.13 -47.44
CA MET A 1084 29.07 33.27 -48.18
C MET A 1084 29.41 32.89 -49.63
N GLY A 1085 28.39 32.76 -50.49
CA GLY A 1085 28.53 32.47 -51.91
C GLY A 1085 27.66 31.31 -52.43
N GLY A 1086 27.77 30.99 -53.72
CA GLY A 1086 26.90 30.03 -54.40
C GLY A 1086 27.19 28.53 -54.15
N ASN A 1087 27.93 28.17 -53.09
CA ASN A 1087 28.41 26.80 -52.86
C ASN A 1087 27.29 25.79 -52.52
N ILE A 1088 26.15 26.29 -52.02
CA ILE A 1088 24.86 25.59 -52.05
C ILE A 1088 23.84 26.55 -52.70
N PRO A 1089 23.15 26.16 -53.79
CA PRO A 1089 22.06 26.94 -54.36
C PRO A 1089 20.96 27.24 -53.33
N HIS A 1090 20.52 28.50 -53.25
CA HIS A 1090 19.58 28.97 -52.21
C HIS A 1090 18.28 28.15 -52.11
N ASN A 1091 17.81 27.58 -53.23
CA ASN A 1091 16.63 26.73 -53.28
C ASN A 1091 16.78 25.37 -52.55
N TYR A 1092 17.99 24.97 -52.16
CA TYR A 1092 18.23 23.77 -51.35
C TYR A 1092 18.47 24.07 -49.86
N ILE A 1093 18.64 25.34 -49.46
CA ILE A 1093 18.88 25.70 -48.05
C ILE A 1093 17.68 25.32 -47.14
N PRO A 1094 16.41 25.55 -47.53
CA PRO A 1094 15.24 25.07 -46.78
C PRO A 1094 15.18 23.53 -46.66
N ALA A 1095 15.85 22.78 -47.54
CA ALA A 1095 15.95 21.32 -47.45
C ALA A 1095 16.93 20.88 -46.35
N VAL A 1096 18.02 21.63 -46.16
CA VAL A 1096 18.98 21.40 -45.09
C VAL A 1096 18.34 21.74 -43.73
N GLU A 1097 17.64 22.87 -43.64
CA GLU A 1097 16.87 23.27 -42.46
C GLU A 1097 15.78 22.23 -42.12
N LYS A 1098 14.96 21.80 -43.09
CA LYS A 1098 13.94 20.78 -42.86
C LYS A 1098 14.54 19.43 -42.42
N GLY A 1099 15.71 19.08 -42.96
CA GLY A 1099 16.48 17.90 -42.52
C GLY A 1099 17.09 18.04 -41.12
N PHE A 1100 17.31 19.27 -40.62
CA PHE A 1100 17.75 19.51 -39.26
C PHE A 1100 16.61 19.30 -38.25
N TYR A 1101 15.44 19.87 -38.48
CA TYR A 1101 14.28 19.65 -37.59
C TYR A 1101 13.88 18.16 -37.54
N GLU A 1102 13.83 17.47 -38.68
CA GLU A 1102 13.59 16.02 -38.76
C GLU A 1102 14.68 15.17 -38.06
N ALA A 1103 15.91 15.68 -37.97
CA ALA A 1103 16.97 15.03 -37.20
C ALA A 1103 16.81 15.24 -35.68
N CYS A 1104 16.18 16.34 -35.28
CA CYS A 1104 15.89 16.68 -33.88
C CYS A 1104 14.63 15.99 -33.35
N GLU A 1105 13.68 15.57 -34.20
CA GLU A 1105 12.50 14.78 -33.79
C GLU A 1105 12.86 13.52 -32.98
N LYS A 1106 14.05 12.94 -33.22
CA LYS A 1106 14.49 11.71 -32.56
C LYS A 1106 15.99 11.71 -32.28
N GLY A 1107 16.34 12.03 -31.04
CA GLY A 1107 17.66 11.90 -30.47
C GLY A 1107 18.19 10.46 -30.46
N SER A 1108 19.46 10.30 -30.05
CA SER A 1108 20.18 9.02 -30.15
C SER A 1108 20.65 8.43 -28.82
N LEU A 1109 20.50 9.16 -27.70
CA LEU A 1109 20.72 8.62 -26.35
C LEU A 1109 19.52 7.79 -25.87
N SER A 1110 18.33 8.32 -26.09
CA SER A 1110 17.07 7.88 -25.48
C SER A 1110 15.89 7.82 -26.46
N GLY A 1111 16.03 8.44 -27.63
CA GLY A 1111 15.02 8.41 -28.70
C GLY A 1111 13.88 9.41 -28.53
N ASN A 1112 14.06 10.38 -27.64
CA ASN A 1112 13.13 11.50 -27.42
C ASN A 1112 13.56 12.73 -28.24
N PRO A 1113 12.73 13.78 -28.37
CA PRO A 1113 13.08 14.99 -29.11
C PRO A 1113 14.30 15.74 -28.55
N VAL A 1114 15.05 16.38 -29.45
CA VAL A 1114 16.18 17.24 -29.12
C VAL A 1114 15.72 18.70 -29.04
N GLU A 1115 16.08 19.39 -27.96
CA GLU A 1115 15.83 20.83 -27.75
C GLU A 1115 17.15 21.57 -27.42
N GLY A 1116 17.13 22.90 -27.45
CA GLY A 1116 18.27 23.75 -27.08
C GLY A 1116 19.43 23.76 -28.08
N ALA A 1117 19.21 23.35 -29.34
CA ALA A 1117 20.27 23.18 -30.34
C ALA A 1117 20.15 24.20 -31.49
N ARG A 1118 21.28 24.85 -31.82
CA ARG A 1118 21.45 25.70 -33.00
C ARG A 1118 22.34 25.01 -34.04
N MET A 1119 21.89 24.92 -35.28
CA MET A 1119 22.70 24.49 -36.43
C MET A 1119 23.12 25.71 -37.25
N VAL A 1120 24.43 25.89 -37.42
CA VAL A 1120 25.02 26.93 -38.25
C VAL A 1120 25.63 26.31 -39.51
N LEU A 1121 25.06 26.62 -40.67
CA LEU A 1121 25.52 26.13 -41.96
C LEU A 1121 26.50 27.13 -42.58
N THR A 1122 27.77 26.74 -42.79
CA THR A 1122 28.84 27.67 -43.21
C THR A 1122 29.29 27.47 -44.66
N ASP A 1123 29.29 26.23 -45.17
CA ASP A 1123 29.78 25.88 -46.51
C ASP A 1123 29.15 24.57 -47.01
N GLY A 1124 29.38 24.21 -48.27
CA GLY A 1124 28.94 22.94 -48.84
C GLY A 1124 29.42 22.71 -50.26
N ALA A 1125 28.82 21.73 -50.92
CA ALA A 1125 29.02 21.49 -52.34
C ALA A 1125 27.83 20.75 -52.96
N TYR A 1126 27.55 21.03 -54.22
CA TYR A 1126 26.52 20.38 -55.03
C TYR A 1126 27.12 19.85 -56.34
N HIS A 1127 26.40 18.94 -57.00
CA HIS A 1127 26.68 18.49 -58.35
C HIS A 1127 25.49 18.84 -59.25
N ILE A 1128 25.76 19.35 -60.44
CA ILE A 1128 24.75 19.96 -61.33
C ILE A 1128 23.63 18.97 -61.73
N VAL A 1129 23.93 17.67 -61.77
CA VAL A 1129 23.00 16.61 -62.20
C VAL A 1129 22.51 15.72 -61.05
N ASP A 1130 23.33 15.50 -60.00
CA ASP A 1130 23.03 14.54 -58.93
C ASP A 1130 22.59 15.19 -57.60
N SER A 1131 22.56 16.52 -57.51
CA SER A 1131 22.01 17.22 -56.33
C SER A 1131 20.51 17.43 -56.44
N SER A 1132 19.83 17.21 -55.31
CA SER A 1132 18.39 17.37 -55.16
C SER A 1132 18.04 17.79 -53.74
N GLU A 1133 16.82 18.29 -53.54
CA GLU A 1133 16.26 18.62 -52.21
C GLU A 1133 16.42 17.44 -51.24
N LEU A 1134 16.06 16.23 -51.70
CA LEU A 1134 16.17 15.00 -50.92
C LEU A 1134 17.62 14.62 -50.60
N ALA A 1135 18.58 14.88 -51.49
CA ALA A 1135 19.99 14.63 -51.20
C ALA A 1135 20.52 15.58 -50.11
N PHE A 1136 20.16 16.88 -50.14
CA PHE A 1136 20.54 17.84 -49.11
C PHE A 1136 19.85 17.59 -47.76
N ARG A 1137 18.56 17.22 -47.77
CA ARG A 1137 17.81 16.81 -46.58
C ARG A 1137 18.43 15.59 -45.90
N ILE A 1138 18.76 14.54 -46.66
CA ILE A 1138 19.47 13.35 -46.14
C ILE A 1138 20.87 13.70 -45.63
N ALA A 1139 21.62 14.55 -46.34
CA ALA A 1139 22.94 14.99 -45.90
C ALA A 1139 22.89 15.75 -44.57
N SER A 1140 21.86 16.58 -44.35
CA SER A 1140 21.62 17.29 -43.08
C SER A 1140 21.36 16.31 -41.92
N ILE A 1141 20.45 15.35 -42.12
CA ILE A 1141 20.09 14.34 -41.10
C ILE A 1141 21.31 13.49 -40.68
N LEU A 1142 22.16 13.11 -41.64
CA LEU A 1142 23.34 12.30 -41.36
C LEU A 1142 24.49 13.14 -40.79
N ALA A 1143 24.68 14.39 -41.24
CA ALA A 1143 25.61 15.34 -40.63
C ALA A 1143 25.29 15.57 -39.14
N PHE A 1144 24.02 15.80 -38.82
CA PHE A 1144 23.58 15.95 -37.44
C PHE A 1144 23.89 14.69 -36.62
N ARG A 1145 23.48 13.50 -37.09
CA ARG A 1145 23.67 12.23 -36.36
C ARG A 1145 25.14 11.84 -36.12
N ASP A 1146 26.03 12.13 -37.07
CA ASP A 1146 27.47 11.90 -36.89
C ASP A 1146 28.07 12.91 -35.88
N CYS A 1147 27.67 14.17 -35.97
CA CYS A 1147 28.16 15.25 -35.10
C CYS A 1147 27.60 15.16 -33.66
N TYR A 1148 26.38 14.64 -33.50
CA TYR A 1148 25.62 14.61 -32.25
C TYR A 1148 26.37 13.96 -31.07
N LYS A 1149 27.24 12.98 -31.33
CA LYS A 1149 28.06 12.35 -30.29
C LYS A 1149 29.26 13.22 -29.88
N ALA A 1150 29.77 14.04 -30.80
CA ALA A 1150 30.88 14.97 -30.53
C ALA A 1150 30.42 16.20 -29.72
N SER A 1151 29.15 16.59 -29.82
CA SER A 1151 28.56 17.69 -29.04
C SER A 1151 28.19 17.35 -27.58
N LYS A 1152 28.61 16.16 -27.09
CA LYS A 1152 28.33 15.61 -25.74
C LYS A 1152 26.86 15.81 -25.32
N PRO A 1153 25.93 15.03 -25.88
CA PRO A 1153 24.52 15.18 -25.57
C PRO A 1153 24.21 14.66 -24.16
N ILE A 1154 23.18 15.23 -23.55
CA ILE A 1154 22.65 14.86 -22.24
C ILE A 1154 21.13 14.70 -22.31
N ILE A 1155 20.56 13.98 -21.35
CA ILE A 1155 19.11 13.88 -21.18
C ILE A 1155 18.66 14.94 -20.18
N LEU A 1156 17.48 15.54 -20.41
CA LEU A 1156 16.78 16.43 -19.47
C LEU A 1156 15.50 15.75 -18.97
N GLU A 1157 15.20 15.86 -17.68
CA GLU A 1157 13.95 15.42 -17.05
C GLU A 1157 13.03 16.62 -16.73
N PRO A 1158 11.70 16.49 -16.91
CA PRO A 1158 10.75 17.53 -16.51
C PRO A 1158 10.69 17.64 -14.98
N VAL A 1159 10.82 18.87 -14.50
CA VAL A 1159 10.78 19.26 -13.09
C VAL A 1159 9.48 19.97 -12.80
N MET A 1160 8.85 19.56 -11.70
CA MET A 1160 7.59 20.07 -11.21
C MET A 1160 7.83 21.04 -10.05
N THR A 1161 7.11 22.15 -10.03
CA THR A 1161 6.88 22.89 -8.78
C THR A 1161 5.82 22.12 -8.01
N VAL A 1162 6.14 21.70 -6.79
CA VAL A 1162 5.27 20.92 -5.90
C VAL A 1162 4.93 21.78 -4.69
N GLU A 1163 3.64 22.02 -4.45
CA GLU A 1163 3.16 22.63 -3.21
C GLU A 1163 2.55 21.53 -2.33
N VAL A 1164 3.02 21.40 -1.08
CA VAL A 1164 2.54 20.40 -0.12
C VAL A 1164 1.96 21.13 1.08
N VAL A 1165 0.68 20.86 1.40
CA VAL A 1165 0.00 21.40 2.57
C VAL A 1165 -0.26 20.26 3.55
N ALA A 1166 0.25 20.39 4.78
CA ALA A 1166 0.06 19.41 5.84
C ALA A 1166 0.05 20.09 7.22
N PRO A 1167 -0.50 19.48 8.28
CA PRO A 1167 -0.42 20.06 9.61
C PRO A 1167 1.01 20.22 10.13
N ALA A 1168 1.27 21.30 10.88
CA ALA A 1168 2.61 21.70 11.33
C ALA A 1168 3.35 20.60 12.12
N GLU A 1169 2.63 19.73 12.83
CA GLU A 1169 3.16 18.55 13.53
C GLU A 1169 3.94 17.56 12.62
N PHE A 1170 3.70 17.59 11.30
CA PHE A 1170 4.36 16.72 10.31
C PHE A 1170 5.40 17.44 9.44
N GLN A 1171 5.72 18.72 9.69
CA GLN A 1171 6.65 19.53 8.90
C GLN A 1171 7.97 18.78 8.60
N SER A 1172 8.62 18.25 9.63
CA SER A 1172 9.90 17.52 9.50
C SER A 1172 9.78 16.25 8.65
N ALA A 1173 8.64 15.56 8.70
CA ALA A 1173 8.40 14.35 7.91
C ALA A 1173 8.17 14.68 6.42
N VAL A 1174 7.39 15.73 6.14
CA VAL A 1174 7.14 16.22 4.77
C VAL A 1174 8.44 16.67 4.10
N ILE A 1175 9.23 17.51 4.79
CA ILE A 1175 10.53 17.96 4.30
C ILE A 1175 11.49 16.78 4.12
N GLY A 1176 11.51 15.81 5.05
CA GLY A 1176 12.29 14.58 4.91
C GLY A 1176 11.92 13.75 3.67
N GLY A 1177 10.62 13.56 3.41
CA GLY A 1177 10.12 12.82 2.25
C GLY A 1177 10.38 13.52 0.91
N LEU A 1178 10.35 14.86 0.87
CA LEU A 1178 10.74 15.64 -0.32
C LEU A 1178 12.25 15.51 -0.60
N ASN A 1179 13.09 15.64 0.43
CA ASN A 1179 14.55 15.43 0.30
C ASN A 1179 14.89 14.00 -0.16
N GLN A 1180 14.16 12.98 0.32
CA GLN A 1180 14.33 11.58 -0.12
C GLN A 1180 14.05 11.42 -1.63
N ARG A 1181 13.17 12.24 -2.20
CA ARG A 1181 12.81 12.27 -3.63
C ARG A 1181 13.60 13.32 -4.43
N ARG A 1182 14.83 13.62 -4.00
CA ARG A 1182 15.74 14.60 -4.64
C ARG A 1182 15.16 16.02 -4.74
N GLY A 1183 14.10 16.34 -4.00
CA GLY A 1183 13.40 17.62 -4.06
C GLY A 1183 14.19 18.77 -3.45
N THR A 1184 14.25 19.90 -4.14
CA THR A 1184 14.87 21.15 -3.64
C THR A 1184 13.79 22.04 -3.06
N ILE A 1185 13.80 22.27 -1.74
CA ILE A 1185 12.84 23.19 -1.10
C ILE A 1185 13.14 24.63 -1.54
N ILE A 1186 12.14 25.33 -2.07
CA ILE A 1186 12.21 26.76 -2.41
C ILE A 1186 11.87 27.60 -1.17
N ASP A 1187 10.71 27.31 -0.58
CA ASP A 1187 10.12 28.09 0.50
C ASP A 1187 9.24 27.20 1.40
N SER A 1188 8.99 27.65 2.64
CA SER A 1188 8.27 26.87 3.63
C SER A 1188 7.56 27.78 4.65
N GLU A 1189 6.27 28.03 4.46
CA GLU A 1189 5.43 28.79 5.40
C GLU A 1189 4.88 27.90 6.52
N VAL A 1190 4.99 28.36 7.77
CA VAL A 1190 4.26 27.78 8.90
C VAL A 1190 3.19 28.78 9.35
N ARG A 1191 1.93 28.38 9.25
CA ARG A 1191 0.76 29.04 9.86
C ARG A 1191 0.37 28.23 11.10
N GLU A 1192 -0.54 28.73 11.94
CA GLU A 1192 -0.72 28.22 13.32
C GLU A 1192 -0.96 26.70 13.43
N ASP A 1193 -1.78 26.13 12.53
CA ASP A 1193 -2.02 24.68 12.45
C ASP A 1193 -1.53 24.05 11.11
N GLU A 1194 -1.48 24.81 10.03
CA GLU A 1194 -1.16 24.36 8.66
C GLU A 1194 0.24 24.83 8.23
N PHE A 1195 1.02 23.90 7.65
CA PHE A 1195 2.34 24.11 7.06
C PHE A 1195 2.27 23.92 5.55
N THR A 1196 2.78 24.88 4.80
CA THR A 1196 2.87 24.85 3.33
C THR A 1196 4.34 24.81 2.90
N CYS A 1197 4.71 23.84 2.08
CA CYS A 1197 6.06 23.64 1.57
C CYS A 1197 6.05 23.75 0.04
N ILE A 1198 6.88 24.61 -0.55
CA ILE A 1198 7.04 24.71 -2.00
C ILE A 1198 8.42 24.15 -2.37
N ALA A 1199 8.46 23.15 -3.25
CA ALA A 1199 9.69 22.45 -3.64
C ALA A 1199 9.74 22.12 -5.14
N GLU A 1200 10.93 22.03 -5.70
CA GLU A 1200 11.17 21.58 -7.08
C GLU A 1200 11.58 20.11 -7.09
N VAL A 1201 10.82 19.26 -7.77
CA VAL A 1201 11.02 17.80 -7.78
C VAL A 1201 10.91 17.25 -9.20
N ALA A 1202 11.78 16.31 -9.58
CA ALA A 1202 11.68 15.65 -10.88
C ALA A 1202 10.38 14.82 -10.97
N LEU A 1203 9.65 14.90 -12.08
CA LEU A 1203 8.37 14.19 -12.26
C LEU A 1203 8.52 12.66 -12.09
N ASN A 1204 9.65 12.11 -12.53
CA ASN A 1204 9.98 10.68 -12.37
C ASN A 1204 10.06 10.24 -10.90
N ASP A 1205 10.41 11.15 -9.98
CA ASP A 1205 10.49 10.87 -8.55
C ASP A 1205 9.17 11.13 -7.82
N MET A 1206 8.17 11.77 -8.45
CA MET A 1206 6.87 12.04 -7.85
C MET A 1206 5.91 10.84 -7.90
N PHE A 1207 6.22 9.79 -8.67
CA PHE A 1207 5.39 8.59 -8.73
C PHE A 1207 5.24 7.92 -7.36
N GLY A 1208 3.99 7.73 -6.91
CA GLY A 1208 3.67 7.19 -5.59
C GLY A 1208 3.89 8.15 -4.42
N TYR A 1209 4.17 9.45 -4.65
CA TYR A 1209 4.32 10.41 -3.56
C TYR A 1209 3.04 10.56 -2.72
N SER A 1210 1.86 10.54 -3.35
CA SER A 1210 0.56 10.61 -2.66
C SER A 1210 0.43 9.57 -1.53
N SER A 1211 0.74 8.31 -1.82
CA SER A 1211 0.68 7.20 -0.85
C SER A 1211 1.69 7.39 0.29
N GLN A 1212 2.91 7.87 0.00
CA GLN A 1212 3.92 8.16 1.01
C GLN A 1212 3.55 9.37 1.88
N LEU A 1213 3.10 10.47 1.28
CA LEU A 1213 2.66 11.69 1.94
C LEU A 1213 1.53 11.39 2.92
N ARG A 1214 0.51 10.65 2.48
CA ARG A 1214 -0.58 10.20 3.35
C ARG A 1214 -0.08 9.30 4.47
N GLY A 1215 0.86 8.39 4.20
CA GLY A 1215 1.50 7.58 5.25
C GLY A 1215 2.18 8.44 6.33
N MET A 1216 3.05 9.38 5.94
CA MET A 1216 3.83 10.19 6.88
C MET A 1216 3.06 11.33 7.56
N THR A 1217 1.88 11.71 7.05
CA THR A 1217 1.00 12.76 7.61
C THR A 1217 -0.29 12.22 8.24
N GLN A 1218 -0.39 10.90 8.46
CA GLN A 1218 -1.61 10.22 8.93
C GLN A 1218 -2.86 10.49 8.05
N GLY A 1219 -2.65 10.76 6.77
CA GLY A 1219 -3.68 11.09 5.79
C GLY A 1219 -4.19 12.52 5.86
N LYS A 1220 -3.45 13.45 6.49
CA LYS A 1220 -3.80 14.88 6.58
C LYS A 1220 -3.07 15.77 5.55
N GLY A 1221 -2.04 15.26 4.88
CA GLY A 1221 -1.26 15.98 3.88
C GLY A 1221 -1.85 15.87 2.48
N GLU A 1222 -1.96 17.01 1.81
CA GLU A 1222 -2.37 17.17 0.41
C GLU A 1222 -1.21 17.80 -0.38
N PHE A 1223 -1.16 17.59 -1.70
CA PHE A 1223 -0.20 18.26 -2.56
C PHE A 1223 -0.77 18.53 -3.96
N SER A 1224 -0.29 19.60 -4.58
CA SER A 1224 -0.45 19.91 -5.99
C SER A 1224 0.92 19.86 -6.68
N MET A 1225 0.95 19.73 -8.02
CA MET A 1225 2.20 19.87 -8.77
C MET A 1225 1.95 20.42 -10.18
N GLU A 1226 2.76 21.41 -10.59
CA GLU A 1226 2.70 22.03 -11.91
C GLU A 1226 4.04 21.88 -12.65
N TYR A 1227 4.02 21.74 -13.97
CA TYR A 1227 5.24 21.68 -14.77
C TYR A 1227 5.96 23.04 -14.78
N LYS A 1228 7.24 23.04 -14.39
CA LYS A 1228 8.08 24.26 -14.37
C LYS A 1228 8.98 24.35 -15.60
N THR A 1229 9.88 23.38 -15.77
CA THR A 1229 10.93 23.38 -16.79
C THR A 1229 11.55 21.98 -16.93
N HIS A 1230 12.42 21.78 -17.91
CA HIS A 1230 13.32 20.62 -17.97
C HIS A 1230 14.69 20.96 -17.37
N LEU A 1231 15.31 20.04 -16.62
CA LEU A 1231 16.67 20.15 -16.08
C LEU A 1231 17.51 18.89 -16.40
N PRO A 1232 18.86 18.98 -16.43
CA PRO A 1232 19.74 17.84 -16.67
C PRO A 1232 19.54 16.66 -15.71
N VAL A 1233 19.40 15.46 -16.27
CA VAL A 1233 19.28 14.20 -15.54
C VAL A 1233 20.60 13.84 -14.84
N LEU A 1234 20.53 13.21 -13.66
CA LEU A 1234 21.73 12.73 -12.96
C LEU A 1234 22.48 11.64 -13.77
N PRO A 1235 23.83 11.59 -13.75
CA PRO A 1235 24.63 10.69 -14.59
C PRO A 1235 24.43 9.17 -14.37
N ASN A 1236 23.76 8.75 -13.30
CA ASN A 1236 23.30 7.36 -13.11
C ASN A 1236 21.98 7.11 -13.87
N VAL A 1237 20.96 7.93 -13.62
CA VAL A 1237 19.64 7.82 -14.27
C VAL A 1237 19.74 7.99 -15.79
N GLN A 1238 20.61 8.86 -16.29
CA GLN A 1238 20.88 8.96 -17.74
C GLN A 1238 21.36 7.61 -18.32
N LYS A 1239 22.27 6.90 -17.65
CA LYS A 1239 22.75 5.59 -18.14
C LYS A 1239 21.66 4.53 -18.14
N GLU A 1240 20.82 4.53 -17.10
CA GLU A 1240 19.67 3.61 -17.00
C GLU A 1240 18.68 3.83 -18.16
N ILE A 1241 18.37 5.10 -18.48
CA ILE A 1241 17.53 5.47 -19.64
C ILE A 1241 18.19 5.07 -20.96
N GLU A 1242 19.49 5.36 -21.14
CA GLU A 1242 20.22 4.95 -22.34
C GLU A 1242 20.24 3.42 -22.51
N GLU A 1243 20.42 2.66 -21.45
CA GLU A 1243 20.38 1.19 -21.49
C GLU A 1243 18.98 0.65 -21.76
N ALA A 1244 17.93 1.25 -21.19
CA ALA A 1244 16.56 0.93 -21.53
C ALA A 1244 16.29 1.16 -23.02
N TYR A 1245 16.71 2.31 -23.57
CA TYR A 1245 16.55 2.60 -25.00
C TYR A 1245 17.35 1.63 -25.89
N LYS A 1246 18.60 1.31 -25.54
CA LYS A 1246 19.43 0.30 -26.23
C LYS A 1246 18.76 -1.09 -26.26
N LYS A 1247 17.98 -1.45 -25.23
CA LYS A 1247 17.17 -2.69 -25.19
C LYS A 1247 15.93 -2.64 -26.10
N THR A 1248 15.39 -1.46 -26.41
CA THR A 1248 14.26 -1.29 -27.36
C THR A 1248 14.67 -1.27 -28.83
N MET A 1249 15.94 -0.99 -29.14
CA MET A 1249 16.41 -1.05 -30.52
C MET A 1249 16.42 -2.51 -31.02
N PRO A 1250 15.96 -2.79 -32.26
CA PRO A 1250 16.14 -4.10 -32.84
C PRO A 1250 17.64 -4.39 -32.96
N GLN A 1251 18.11 -5.47 -32.33
CA GLN A 1251 19.51 -5.87 -32.44
C GLN A 1251 19.88 -5.99 -33.91
N SER A 1252 20.87 -5.22 -34.35
CA SER A 1252 21.38 -5.35 -35.71
C SER A 1252 21.95 -6.74 -35.88
N LYS A 1253 21.43 -7.48 -36.87
CA LYS A 1253 22.05 -8.74 -37.31
C LYS A 1253 23.48 -8.40 -37.75
N LYS A 1254 24.45 -8.88 -36.98
CA LYS A 1254 25.87 -8.90 -37.37
C LYS A 1254 26.10 -9.94 -38.46
#